data_AF-A0A7X8GHM4-F1
#
_entry.id   AF-A0A7X8GHM4-F1
#
_cell.length_a   1.000
_cell.length_b   1.000
_cell.length_c   1.000
_cell.angle_alpha   90.00
_cell.angle_beta   90.00
_cell.angle_gamma   90.00
#
_symmetry.space_group_name_H-M   'P 1'
#
loop_
_entity.id
_entity.type
_entity.pdbx_description
1 polymer ?
#
loop_
_entity_poly.entity_id
_entity_poly.type
_entity_poly.pdbx_seq_one_letter_code
_entity_poly.pdbx_strand_id
1 'polypeptide(L)'
;MAFFSFLKSLAYRVFAPASGVRRRYAAFKELLEHDQVCHARMTRLEMIHHDRRPVDFSAVKRNCEEMLRALGRMVALLELMAPGRYPGLRDSVRAIEDRIAELLRLREVETAPPFVLTLEEVFSSTDMLVGGKARNLGVVRRELGLPVPKGFVITTRAFERFVQANGLRQKIDDALSNMDGRSVVSVETASKEITSLILQSPMPSDVETAIVEAYDRLLEGVPCAVRSSAAAEDSSISFAGIYKSVLGARKDSICSAYKEVVASKYSASALSYRIHHGLLDEETPMAALVLGMVDARASGIIYTADPLEGAEDRIVVYAVKGLGESLVGGVAAPDVFEVSKGDPENVASVCRLRSSDNVCHPRKGTAGDNTPLLSQEEPLPVGEEVAIQLARWGLDLESFFGYPLDVEWCQDRGGSLFLLQARPLGIQKPPEGLSRGDEVDVANSVLFSAGERASSGVGCGTVFKVLNPSQLDKVPPGSVLVAPTTSPTLVQVLERVKAVVTDTGSVAGHLASVAREWGIPALVNTHIATEVLNTGAVVTVDADGQRVLEGVAEALLKARESSGPAGEREESPFRMRLRRILEHVSRLSLTDPKAPNFVPEACRTVHDVLRFVHEKAVAEMFSLGEAPGRRMREAKRLSCNIPLVLYAVDLGDGFASSAIFHREIGPEQITSIPFQFLWQGMTEWPEEWDTGRVHVDWANLERMTSGEGIVSLDSKLLASFALVSRDYLNLNVRFGFHFTVLDTLCSRVDAENYISMRFEGGGGTEEGRSLRAHFIQKILEKQGFQVLVEGDSITASVARIPLRDCQDKLELMGRLLSVTRLLDMRLTREEQVDGMVADFEARSSQSRSHRKRSTRGPGGVDDSTAVEEEPTGYALTWITQRLAVGHAPTSYEDLESIREQGIDAVVNLCGEYCDLHQIEKDYGFEVLYLPIPDDEAPDMEKVERALAWLDEAVYLGKRVLIHCRLGIGRTGTFIRSYLLRRGFGPKLTEEKLQKIRSHPTSFNQWRFLRKYGKKEGRLTIREPSLEGENPVDLDPFFAEYENLCRAADQAFQSMENSGLVMESCGRDHDLCCMEPFTVQLVEAVYLYHHMNRELPREMRLRAIEQARAMDRILRARKGVGEEVVVAPSIAPGGQSRSVGTGEAPSEGFKCPLSFDGKCILYDQRPIRCRAFDLARTPVGGKEGEEKGEGGPEAVFPMDQARKELYEISRRLFLGLNGMFLEGRSLLFSVPHVVSGRFIQDYFTVLAGMGREQA
;
A
#
# COMPACT_ATOMS: atom_id res chain seq x y z
N MET A 1 6.51 28.62 -31.91
CA MET A 1 7.88 29.17 -31.77
C MET A 1 8.05 30.64 -32.20
N ALA A 2 7.38 31.16 -33.23
CA ALA A 2 7.53 32.56 -33.67
C ALA A 2 6.91 33.62 -32.74
N PHE A 3 5.86 33.28 -31.98
CA PHE A 3 5.18 34.19 -31.04
C PHE A 3 6.00 34.48 -29.77
N PHE A 4 6.87 33.54 -29.35
CA PHE A 4 7.80 33.70 -28.21
C PHE A 4 9.00 34.60 -28.52
N SER A 5 9.35 34.76 -29.81
CA SER A 5 10.43 35.67 -30.26
C SER A 5 10.02 37.15 -30.18
N PHE A 6 8.73 37.44 -30.42
CA PHE A 6 8.19 38.81 -30.41
C PHE A 6 8.08 39.40 -28.99
N LEU A 7 7.70 38.57 -28.00
CA LEU A 7 7.69 38.94 -26.58
C LEU A 7 9.10 39.19 -26.02
N LYS A 8 10.11 38.48 -26.55
CA LYS A 8 11.53 38.73 -26.25
C LYS A 8 11.97 40.14 -26.68
N SER A 9 11.37 40.73 -27.71
CA SER A 9 11.77 42.04 -28.28
C SER A 9 11.15 43.24 -27.54
N LEU A 10 9.91 43.13 -27.05
CA LEU A 10 9.23 44.23 -26.36
C LEU A 10 9.77 44.44 -24.95
N ALA A 11 10.11 43.34 -24.28
CA ALA A 11 10.78 43.36 -22.98
C ALA A 11 12.24 43.87 -23.05
N TYR A 12 12.77 44.12 -24.25
CA TYR A 12 14.13 44.60 -24.51
C TYR A 12 14.25 46.13 -24.62
N ARG A 13 13.15 46.90 -24.74
CA ARG A 13 13.21 48.34 -25.07
C ARG A 13 12.78 49.33 -23.97
N VAL A 14 12.12 48.89 -22.90
CA VAL A 14 11.50 49.84 -21.93
C VAL A 14 12.28 50.01 -20.62
N PHE A 15 13.24 49.14 -20.28
CA PHE A 15 13.98 49.24 -19.02
C PHE A 15 15.49 48.98 -19.18
N ALA A 16 16.32 50.01 -18.97
CA ALA A 16 17.76 49.90 -18.69
C ALA A 16 18.09 50.85 -17.54
N PRO A 17 18.58 50.37 -16.36
CA PRO A 17 19.93 49.79 -16.22
C PRO A 17 20.06 48.55 -15.28
N ALA A 18 19.13 47.57 -15.32
CA ALA A 18 19.11 46.39 -14.40
C ALA A 18 19.41 45.02 -15.05
N SER A 19 20.38 44.92 -15.97
CA SER A 19 20.60 43.74 -16.83
C SER A 19 21.14 42.47 -16.15
N GLY A 20 21.85 42.59 -15.02
CA GLY A 20 22.47 41.44 -14.33
C GLY A 20 21.49 40.60 -13.50
N VAL A 21 20.68 41.25 -12.67
CA VAL A 21 19.64 40.61 -11.83
C VAL A 21 18.62 39.88 -12.69
N ARG A 22 18.24 40.49 -13.81
CA ARG A 22 17.26 39.93 -14.75
C ARG A 22 17.75 38.64 -15.42
N ARG A 23 19.03 38.55 -15.80
CA ARG A 23 19.60 37.31 -16.36
C ARG A 23 19.68 36.20 -15.32
N ARG A 24 20.05 36.52 -14.07
CA ARG A 24 20.08 35.55 -12.98
C ARG A 24 18.70 35.02 -12.62
N TYR A 25 17.70 35.89 -12.55
CA TYR A 25 16.32 35.50 -12.30
C TYR A 25 15.75 34.62 -13.41
N ALA A 26 16.01 34.97 -14.68
CA ALA A 26 15.60 34.13 -15.82
C ALA A 26 16.28 32.75 -15.78
N ALA A 27 17.59 32.70 -15.48
CA ALA A 27 18.32 31.45 -15.33
C ALA A 27 17.81 30.61 -14.15
N PHE A 28 17.45 31.27 -13.04
CA PHE A 28 16.87 30.62 -11.87
C PHE A 28 15.50 30.01 -12.16
N LYS A 29 14.61 30.72 -12.87
CA LYS A 29 13.30 30.20 -13.27
C LYS A 29 13.44 28.96 -14.17
N GLU A 30 14.32 29.02 -15.17
CA GLU A 30 14.60 27.87 -16.05
C GLU A 30 15.22 26.70 -15.27
N LEU A 31 16.02 26.97 -14.24
CA LEU A 31 16.62 25.94 -13.38
C LEU A 31 15.56 25.19 -12.59
N LEU A 32 14.57 25.89 -12.02
CA LEU A 32 13.45 25.26 -11.30
C LEU A 32 12.55 24.40 -12.21
N GLU A 33 12.38 24.78 -13.48
CA GLU A 33 11.66 23.95 -14.45
C GLU A 33 12.38 22.61 -14.69
N HIS A 34 13.71 22.63 -14.78
CA HIS A 34 14.51 21.40 -14.93
C HIS A 34 14.62 20.56 -13.65
N ASP A 35 14.58 21.20 -12.47
CA ASP A 35 14.54 20.54 -11.15
C ASP A 35 13.34 19.59 -11.05
N GLN A 36 12.16 20.08 -11.46
CA GLN A 36 10.94 19.28 -11.49
C GLN A 36 11.01 18.10 -12.46
N VAL A 37 11.58 18.31 -13.66
CA VAL A 37 11.77 17.21 -14.62
C VAL A 37 12.64 16.12 -14.01
N CYS A 38 13.71 16.47 -13.30
CA CYS A 38 14.56 15.48 -12.63
C CYS A 38 13.76 14.66 -11.60
N HIS A 39 13.03 15.32 -10.68
CA HIS A 39 12.23 14.65 -9.67
C HIS A 39 11.14 13.74 -10.25
N ALA A 40 10.45 14.18 -11.30
CA ALA A 40 9.42 13.38 -11.97
C ALA A 40 10.00 12.10 -12.59
N ARG A 41 11.18 12.19 -13.23
CA ARG A 41 11.86 11.05 -13.83
C ARG A 41 12.43 10.08 -12.79
N MET A 42 12.99 10.59 -11.69
CA MET A 42 13.42 9.77 -10.55
C MET A 42 12.26 8.96 -9.96
N THR A 43 11.14 9.63 -9.67
CA THR A 43 9.93 8.98 -9.14
C THR A 43 9.44 7.88 -10.07
N ARG A 44 9.46 8.12 -11.39
CA ARG A 44 9.06 7.12 -12.39
C ARG A 44 9.93 5.86 -12.33
N LEU A 45 11.25 6.02 -12.18
CA LEU A 45 12.18 4.89 -12.04
C LEU A 45 11.94 4.08 -10.75
N GLU A 46 11.68 4.78 -9.63
CA GLU A 46 11.35 4.14 -8.35
C GLU A 46 10.04 3.35 -8.42
N MET A 47 9.00 3.90 -9.05
CA MET A 47 7.72 3.21 -9.24
C MET A 47 7.86 1.96 -10.10
N ILE A 48 8.67 2.00 -11.17
CA ILE A 48 8.95 0.82 -12.00
C ILE A 48 9.57 -0.29 -11.13
N HIS A 49 10.49 0.06 -10.23
CA HIS A 49 11.15 -0.89 -9.34
C HIS A 49 10.23 -1.45 -8.24
N HIS A 50 9.53 -0.59 -7.51
CA HIS A 50 8.71 -0.97 -6.35
C HIS A 50 7.40 -1.66 -6.75
N ASP A 51 6.66 -1.12 -7.72
CA ASP A 51 5.36 -1.67 -8.14
C ASP A 51 5.49 -2.88 -9.08
N ARG A 52 6.73 -3.27 -9.42
CA ARG A 52 7.05 -4.33 -10.39
C ARG A 52 6.33 -4.11 -11.72
N ARG A 53 6.31 -2.87 -12.24
CA ARG A 53 5.56 -2.56 -13.46
C ARG A 53 6.20 -3.27 -14.67
N PRO A 54 5.42 -4.00 -15.49
CA PRO A 54 5.93 -4.60 -16.71
C PRO A 54 6.18 -3.49 -17.73
N VAL A 55 7.43 -3.05 -17.86
CA VAL A 55 7.86 -2.03 -18.82
C VAL A 55 9.10 -2.52 -19.55
N ASP A 56 9.30 -2.01 -20.76
CA ASP A 56 10.54 -2.22 -21.48
C ASP A 56 11.70 -1.41 -20.86
N PHE A 57 12.93 -1.90 -20.99
CA PHE A 57 14.12 -1.17 -20.49
C PHE A 57 14.40 0.12 -21.27
N SER A 58 13.91 0.26 -22.50
CA SER A 58 13.93 1.54 -23.22
C SER A 58 13.16 2.64 -22.47
N ALA A 59 12.15 2.30 -21.66
CA ALA A 59 11.50 3.26 -20.76
C ALA A 59 12.46 3.70 -19.63
N VAL A 60 13.23 2.79 -19.05
CA VAL A 60 14.26 3.09 -18.03
C VAL A 60 15.33 4.01 -18.63
N LYS A 61 15.89 3.61 -19.78
CA LYS A 61 16.89 4.39 -20.54
C LYS A 61 16.41 5.80 -20.81
N ARG A 62 15.20 5.96 -21.34
CA ARG A 62 14.61 7.28 -21.62
C ARG A 62 14.45 8.15 -20.38
N ASN A 63 13.95 7.58 -19.27
CA ASN A 63 13.82 8.34 -18.03
C ASN A 63 15.19 8.80 -17.49
N CYS A 64 16.22 7.95 -17.58
CA CYS A 64 17.58 8.31 -17.22
C CYS A 64 18.15 9.42 -18.13
N GLU A 65 18.00 9.30 -19.45
CA GLU A 65 18.51 10.30 -20.41
C GLU A 65 17.84 11.67 -20.25
N GLU A 66 16.52 11.71 -20.08
CA GLU A 66 15.78 12.96 -19.89
C GLU A 66 16.14 13.62 -18.54
N MET A 67 16.33 12.82 -17.49
CA MET A 67 16.78 13.29 -16.18
C MET A 67 18.20 13.86 -16.24
N LEU A 68 19.17 13.13 -16.81
CA LEU A 68 20.55 13.60 -16.93
C LEU A 68 20.65 14.86 -17.80
N ARG A 69 19.85 14.95 -18.87
CA ARG A 69 19.76 16.16 -19.69
C ARG A 69 19.25 17.35 -18.89
N ALA A 70 18.20 17.18 -18.09
CA ALA A 70 17.67 18.22 -17.23
C ALA A 70 18.70 18.63 -16.16
N LEU A 71 19.37 17.66 -15.52
CA LEU A 71 20.43 17.89 -14.54
C LEU A 71 21.58 18.72 -15.12
N GLY A 72 22.07 18.35 -16.32
CA GLY A 72 23.11 19.09 -17.02
C GLY A 72 22.71 20.53 -17.35
N ARG A 73 21.43 20.77 -17.68
CA ARG A 73 20.89 22.13 -17.87
C ARG A 73 20.88 22.93 -16.57
N MET A 74 20.47 22.32 -15.46
CA MET A 74 20.50 22.99 -14.15
C MET A 74 21.91 23.42 -13.76
N VAL A 75 22.90 22.56 -13.95
CA VAL A 75 24.32 22.87 -13.68
C VAL A 75 24.79 24.05 -14.52
N ALA A 76 24.48 24.07 -15.82
CA ALA A 76 24.83 25.18 -16.70
C ALA A 76 24.14 26.50 -16.31
N LEU A 77 22.89 26.44 -15.84
CA LEU A 77 22.14 27.61 -15.37
C LEU A 77 22.70 28.15 -14.05
N LEU A 78 23.11 27.26 -13.12
CA LEU A 78 23.79 27.66 -11.89
C LEU A 78 25.13 28.36 -12.19
N GLU A 79 25.92 27.83 -13.11
CA GLU A 79 27.17 28.48 -13.54
C GLU A 79 26.92 29.84 -14.23
N LEU A 80 25.82 29.99 -14.95
CA LEU A 80 25.42 31.28 -15.50
C LEU A 80 25.05 32.28 -14.39
N MET A 81 24.43 31.81 -13.31
CA MET A 81 24.09 32.62 -12.14
C MET A 81 25.34 33.04 -11.35
N ALA A 82 26.27 32.11 -11.15
CA ALA A 82 27.51 32.29 -10.39
C ALA A 82 28.74 31.71 -11.12
N PRO A 83 29.29 32.45 -12.12
CA PRO A 83 30.42 31.97 -12.91
C PRO A 83 31.65 31.68 -12.06
N GLY A 84 32.19 30.45 -12.19
CA GLY A 84 33.45 30.05 -11.55
C GLY A 84 33.40 29.78 -10.04
N ARG A 85 32.21 29.81 -9.41
CA ARG A 85 32.08 29.68 -7.94
C ARG A 85 32.07 28.24 -7.43
N TYR A 86 31.72 27.28 -8.30
CA TYR A 86 31.56 25.86 -7.95
C TYR A 86 32.46 24.97 -8.84
N PRO A 87 33.80 25.07 -8.72
CA PRO A 87 34.70 24.15 -9.41
C PRO A 87 34.41 22.69 -8.98
N GLY A 88 34.61 21.70 -9.86
CA GLY A 88 34.38 20.28 -9.55
C GLY A 88 32.95 19.76 -9.70
N LEU A 89 31.94 20.64 -9.82
CA LEU A 89 30.54 20.21 -10.00
C LEU A 89 30.33 19.44 -11.32
N ARG A 90 30.89 19.97 -12.42
CA ARG A 90 30.83 19.28 -13.73
C ARG A 90 31.54 17.93 -13.70
N ASP A 91 32.63 17.81 -12.97
CA ASP A 91 33.39 16.55 -12.89
C ASP A 91 32.61 15.50 -12.10
N SER A 92 31.93 15.92 -11.03
CA SER A 92 31.07 15.04 -10.23
C SER A 92 29.85 14.57 -11.02
N VAL A 93 29.22 15.46 -11.80
CA VAL A 93 28.13 15.12 -12.71
C VAL A 93 28.59 14.13 -13.78
N ARG A 94 29.74 14.38 -14.43
CA ARG A 94 30.31 13.47 -15.41
C ARG A 94 30.59 12.08 -14.82
N ALA A 95 31.15 12.01 -13.61
CA ALA A 95 31.40 10.73 -12.96
C ALA A 95 30.11 9.93 -12.70
N ILE A 96 28.99 10.61 -12.39
CA ILE A 96 27.68 9.98 -12.22
C ILE A 96 27.10 9.57 -13.58
N GLU A 97 27.17 10.46 -14.57
CA GLU A 97 26.73 10.19 -15.95
C GLU A 97 27.45 8.97 -16.53
N ASP A 98 28.78 8.87 -16.35
CA ASP A 98 29.59 7.76 -16.86
C ASP A 98 29.17 6.41 -16.24
N ARG A 99 28.90 6.37 -14.92
CA ARG A 99 28.43 5.17 -14.22
C ARG A 99 27.03 4.76 -14.68
N ILE A 100 26.12 5.71 -14.81
CA ILE A 100 24.77 5.44 -15.30
C ILE A 100 24.83 4.98 -16.77
N ALA A 101 25.64 5.63 -17.60
CA ALA A 101 25.84 5.25 -19.00
C ALA A 101 26.44 3.85 -19.14
N GLU A 102 27.35 3.44 -18.26
CA GLU A 102 27.88 2.08 -18.20
C GLU A 102 26.78 1.06 -17.88
N LEU A 103 25.90 1.35 -16.92
CA LEU A 103 24.77 0.48 -16.56
C LEU A 103 23.68 0.42 -17.63
N LEU A 104 23.51 1.50 -18.39
CA LEU A 104 22.58 1.58 -19.53
C LEU A 104 23.14 0.91 -20.79
N ARG A 105 24.46 0.76 -20.92
CA ARG A 105 25.07 0.00 -22.02
C ARG A 105 24.82 -1.48 -21.82
N LEU A 106 24.02 -2.08 -22.70
CA LEU A 106 23.68 -3.49 -22.58
C LEU A 106 24.67 -4.40 -23.31
N ARG A 107 25.25 -3.96 -24.44
CA ARG A 107 26.25 -4.72 -25.22
C ARG A 107 26.99 -3.86 -26.25
N GLU A 108 28.22 -4.25 -26.61
CA GLU A 108 28.80 -3.84 -27.89
C GLU A 108 28.13 -4.60 -29.05
N VAL A 109 27.70 -3.84 -30.06
CA VAL A 109 26.99 -4.36 -31.22
C VAL A 109 27.97 -4.51 -32.37
N GLU A 110 28.26 -5.74 -32.77
CA GLU A 110 29.13 -6.03 -33.91
C GLU A 110 28.30 -6.15 -35.19
N THR A 111 28.55 -5.26 -36.14
CA THR A 111 27.83 -5.20 -37.43
C THR A 111 28.67 -5.63 -38.63
N ALA A 112 29.90 -6.10 -38.37
CA ALA A 112 30.78 -6.64 -39.38
C ALA A 112 30.39 -8.11 -39.72
N PRO A 113 30.79 -8.64 -40.90
CA PRO A 113 30.63 -10.06 -41.23
C PRO A 113 31.23 -10.99 -40.17
N PRO A 114 30.81 -12.27 -40.07
CA PRO A 114 29.97 -12.98 -41.04
C PRO A 114 28.46 -12.73 -40.84
N PHE A 115 27.75 -12.47 -41.94
CA PHE A 115 26.29 -12.32 -41.97
C PHE A 115 25.56 -13.65 -42.14
N VAL A 116 26.24 -14.64 -42.71
CA VAL A 116 25.71 -15.98 -42.92
C VAL A 116 26.76 -17.01 -42.52
N LEU A 117 26.32 -18.11 -41.91
CA LEU A 117 27.13 -19.28 -41.60
C LEU A 117 26.42 -20.56 -42.06
N THR A 118 27.17 -21.54 -42.55
CA THR A 118 26.65 -22.88 -42.83
C THR A 118 26.41 -23.66 -41.54
N LEU A 119 25.56 -24.69 -41.58
CA LEU A 119 25.32 -25.55 -40.41
C LEU A 119 26.60 -26.24 -39.88
N GLU A 120 27.63 -26.41 -40.71
CA GLU A 120 28.92 -26.99 -40.32
C GLU A 120 29.80 -25.98 -39.55
N GLU A 121 29.76 -24.69 -39.93
CA GLU A 121 30.48 -23.59 -39.27
C GLU A 121 29.81 -23.15 -37.96
N VAL A 122 28.48 -23.29 -37.90
CA VAL A 122 27.63 -22.96 -36.73
C VAL A 122 28.07 -23.72 -35.47
N PHE A 123 28.57 -24.95 -35.61
CA PHE A 123 29.08 -25.75 -34.50
C PHE A 123 30.15 -25.02 -33.66
N SER A 124 31.08 -24.33 -34.32
CA SER A 124 32.17 -23.58 -33.68
C SER A 124 31.77 -22.17 -33.24
N SER A 125 30.49 -21.80 -33.36
CA SER A 125 29.97 -20.47 -33.07
C SER A 125 29.31 -20.40 -31.69
N THR A 126 29.04 -19.17 -31.23
CA THR A 126 28.35 -18.90 -29.96
C THR A 126 26.83 -18.81 -30.16
N ASP A 127 26.04 -19.17 -29.13
CA ASP A 127 24.57 -19.00 -29.14
C ASP A 127 24.15 -17.56 -29.45
N MET A 128 24.95 -16.59 -28.99
CA MET A 128 24.74 -15.16 -29.26
C MET A 128 24.86 -14.78 -30.74
N LEU A 129 25.52 -15.59 -31.57
CA LEU A 129 25.71 -15.33 -33.00
C LEU A 129 24.64 -15.99 -33.87
N VAL A 130 24.23 -17.21 -33.52
CA VAL A 130 23.43 -18.11 -34.38
C VAL A 130 22.11 -18.59 -33.74
N GLY A 131 21.96 -18.39 -32.43
CA GLY A 131 20.84 -18.90 -31.64
C GLY A 131 20.92 -20.38 -31.30
N GLY A 132 20.17 -20.78 -30.27
CA GLY A 132 20.18 -22.16 -29.73
C GLY A 132 19.74 -23.20 -30.77
N LYS A 133 18.62 -22.96 -31.48
CA LYS A 133 18.07 -23.88 -32.48
C LYS A 133 19.08 -24.25 -33.56
N ALA A 134 19.69 -23.24 -34.15
CA ALA A 134 20.67 -23.46 -35.20
C ALA A 134 21.93 -24.15 -34.67
N ARG A 135 22.41 -23.75 -33.48
CA ARG A 135 23.57 -24.37 -32.85
C ARG A 135 23.32 -25.86 -32.56
N ASN A 136 22.18 -26.19 -31.95
CA ASN A 136 21.81 -27.56 -31.64
C ASN A 136 21.74 -28.40 -32.91
N LEU A 137 21.14 -27.92 -34.00
CA LEU A 137 21.14 -28.64 -35.27
C LEU A 137 22.53 -28.80 -35.89
N GLY A 138 23.40 -27.80 -35.77
CA GLY A 138 24.80 -27.90 -36.19
C GLY A 138 25.54 -28.99 -35.43
N VAL A 139 25.32 -29.09 -34.11
CA VAL A 139 25.86 -30.16 -33.24
C VAL A 139 25.32 -31.53 -33.65
N VAL A 140 24.00 -31.66 -33.82
CA VAL A 140 23.35 -32.91 -34.23
C VAL A 140 23.89 -33.44 -35.56
N ARG A 141 24.08 -32.54 -36.54
CA ARG A 141 24.61 -32.91 -37.85
C ARG A 141 26.09 -33.33 -37.80
N ARG A 142 26.92 -32.62 -37.03
CA ARG A 142 28.38 -32.79 -37.04
C ARG A 142 28.87 -33.89 -36.10
N GLU A 143 28.40 -33.90 -34.85
CA GLU A 143 28.91 -34.81 -33.81
C GLU A 143 28.16 -36.15 -33.82
N LEU A 144 26.83 -36.12 -34.02
CA LEU A 144 26.01 -37.34 -34.02
C LEU A 144 25.80 -37.91 -35.43
N GLY A 145 26.11 -37.16 -36.48
CA GLY A 145 25.94 -37.60 -37.87
C GLY A 145 24.47 -37.86 -38.25
N LEU A 146 23.51 -37.35 -37.47
CA LEU A 146 22.09 -37.55 -37.72
C LEU A 146 21.59 -36.66 -38.87
N PRO A 147 20.61 -37.13 -39.66
CA PRO A 147 20.16 -36.43 -40.86
C PRO A 147 19.41 -35.13 -40.51
N VAL A 148 19.99 -34.01 -40.93
CA VAL A 148 19.39 -32.67 -40.86
C VAL A 148 19.31 -32.11 -42.29
N PRO A 149 18.20 -31.44 -42.69
CA PRO A 149 18.10 -30.80 -44.00
C PRO A 149 19.26 -29.82 -44.25
N LYS A 150 19.67 -29.67 -45.51
CA LYS A 150 20.68 -28.67 -45.88
C LYS A 150 20.16 -27.26 -45.51
N GLY A 151 21.06 -26.38 -45.13
CA GLY A 151 20.68 -25.06 -44.67
C GLY A 151 21.85 -24.18 -44.24
N PHE A 152 21.52 -22.97 -43.83
CA PHE A 152 22.43 -21.97 -43.30
C PHE A 152 21.72 -21.08 -42.29
N VAL A 153 22.48 -20.25 -41.60
CA VAL A 153 21.99 -19.33 -40.57
C VAL A 153 22.32 -17.91 -40.98
N ILE A 154 21.32 -17.04 -40.96
CA ILE A 154 21.48 -15.60 -41.02
C ILE A 154 21.78 -15.12 -39.60
N THR A 155 22.98 -14.59 -39.37
CA THR A 155 23.51 -14.37 -38.02
C THR A 155 22.90 -13.14 -37.35
N THR A 156 23.08 -13.03 -36.03
CA THR A 156 22.68 -11.81 -35.29
C THR A 156 23.43 -10.56 -35.77
N ARG A 157 24.62 -10.69 -36.36
CA ARG A 157 25.35 -9.56 -36.99
C ARG A 157 24.61 -9.02 -38.21
N ALA A 158 23.94 -9.88 -38.99
CA ALA A 158 23.09 -9.43 -40.10
C ALA A 158 21.87 -8.66 -39.59
N PHE A 159 21.25 -9.10 -38.49
CA PHE A 159 20.17 -8.36 -37.82
C PHE A 159 20.64 -6.98 -37.36
N GLU A 160 21.79 -6.90 -36.68
CA GLU A 160 22.32 -5.63 -36.19
C GLU A 160 22.75 -4.69 -37.32
N ARG A 161 23.33 -5.24 -38.40
CA ARG A 161 23.63 -4.50 -39.63
C ARG A 161 22.35 -3.94 -40.28
N PHE A 162 21.27 -4.73 -40.34
CA PHE A 162 19.97 -4.31 -40.84
C PHE A 162 19.35 -3.18 -40.00
N VAL A 163 19.41 -3.30 -38.67
CA VAL A 163 18.91 -2.27 -37.74
C VAL A 163 19.72 -0.97 -37.86
N GLN A 164 21.06 -1.07 -37.93
CA GLN A 164 21.96 0.06 -38.04
C GLN A 164 21.78 0.81 -39.36
N ALA A 165 21.80 0.11 -40.51
CA ALA A 165 21.72 0.71 -41.84
C ALA A 165 20.42 1.50 -42.07
N ASN A 166 19.34 1.08 -41.40
CA ASN A 166 18.01 1.69 -41.52
C ASN A 166 17.69 2.70 -40.40
N GLY A 167 18.60 2.92 -39.45
CA GLY A 167 18.36 3.79 -38.29
C GLY A 167 17.15 3.34 -37.45
N LEU A 168 16.92 2.04 -37.36
CA LEU A 168 15.72 1.48 -36.71
C LEU A 168 15.80 1.51 -35.19
N ARG A 169 17.00 1.43 -34.61
CA ARG A 169 17.21 1.30 -33.15
C ARG A 169 16.47 2.39 -32.37
N GLN A 170 16.66 3.66 -32.73
CA GLN A 170 15.98 4.76 -32.03
C GLN A 170 14.46 4.69 -32.14
N LYS A 171 13.93 4.37 -33.33
CA LYS A 171 12.48 4.29 -33.57
C LYS A 171 11.84 3.15 -32.76
N ILE A 172 12.55 2.02 -32.66
CA ILE A 172 12.13 0.87 -31.85
C ILE A 172 12.15 1.26 -30.37
N ASP A 173 13.24 1.87 -29.89
CA ASP A 173 13.37 2.34 -28.50
C ASP A 173 12.26 3.33 -28.14
N ASP A 174 11.92 4.26 -29.03
CA ASP A 174 10.87 5.24 -28.82
C ASP A 174 9.50 4.57 -28.66
N ALA A 175 9.14 3.64 -29.56
CA ALA A 175 7.89 2.87 -29.50
C ALA A 175 7.80 2.02 -28.21
N LEU A 176 8.89 1.34 -27.84
CA LEU A 176 8.96 0.53 -26.62
C LEU A 176 8.91 1.38 -25.34
N SER A 177 9.53 2.57 -25.34
CA SER A 177 9.57 3.45 -24.16
C SER A 177 8.21 4.03 -23.76
N ASN A 178 7.30 4.19 -24.72
CA ASN A 178 5.96 4.74 -24.50
C ASN A 178 4.91 3.68 -24.18
N MET A 179 5.26 2.39 -24.28
CA MET A 179 4.33 1.28 -24.13
C MET A 179 4.07 0.95 -22.66
N ASP A 180 2.81 0.73 -22.30
CA ASP A 180 2.41 0.13 -21.02
C ASP A 180 2.24 -1.39 -21.18
N GLY A 181 3.14 -2.17 -20.57
CA GLY A 181 3.10 -3.63 -20.64
C GLY A 181 1.89 -4.26 -19.93
N ARG A 182 1.11 -3.50 -19.16
CA ARG A 182 -0.16 -3.98 -18.57
C ARG A 182 -1.34 -3.86 -19.55
N SER A 183 -1.24 -3.01 -20.58
CA SER A 183 -2.33 -2.80 -21.53
C SER A 183 -2.11 -3.63 -22.79
N VAL A 184 -3.04 -4.54 -23.08
CA VAL A 184 -2.99 -5.33 -24.32
C VAL A 184 -3.03 -4.41 -25.55
N VAL A 185 -3.85 -3.36 -25.49
CA VAL A 185 -3.97 -2.36 -26.57
C VAL A 185 -2.68 -1.58 -26.77
N SER A 186 -2.01 -1.17 -25.69
CA SER A 186 -0.72 -0.46 -25.78
C SER A 186 0.35 -1.35 -26.42
N VAL A 187 0.40 -2.63 -26.02
CA VAL A 187 1.36 -3.61 -26.57
C VAL A 187 1.09 -3.88 -28.04
N GLU A 188 -0.18 -4.06 -28.44
CA GLU A 188 -0.54 -4.22 -29.84
C GLU A 188 -0.17 -3.01 -30.71
N THR A 189 -0.34 -1.80 -30.17
CA THR A 189 -0.02 -0.57 -30.90
C THR A 189 1.47 -0.47 -31.18
N ALA A 190 2.31 -0.65 -30.15
CA ALA A 190 3.76 -0.65 -30.31
C ALA A 190 4.22 -1.80 -31.23
N SER A 191 3.62 -2.98 -31.12
CA SER A 191 3.89 -4.12 -32.00
C SER A 191 3.63 -3.78 -33.48
N LYS A 192 2.45 -3.24 -33.80
CA LYS A 192 2.08 -2.85 -35.17
C LYS A 192 3.01 -1.78 -35.74
N GLU A 193 3.39 -0.80 -34.93
CA GLU A 193 4.32 0.25 -35.33
C GLU A 193 5.70 -0.33 -35.67
N ILE A 194 6.30 -1.11 -34.77
CA ILE A 194 7.64 -1.66 -34.94
C ILE A 194 7.69 -2.66 -36.10
N THR A 195 6.71 -3.55 -36.18
CA THR A 195 6.63 -4.54 -37.27
C THR A 195 6.51 -3.87 -38.63
N SER A 196 5.68 -2.83 -38.75
CA SER A 196 5.57 -2.03 -39.98
C SER A 196 6.89 -1.37 -40.36
N LEU A 197 7.61 -0.78 -39.39
CA LEU A 197 8.93 -0.16 -39.63
C LEU A 197 9.95 -1.16 -40.19
N ILE A 198 9.98 -2.37 -39.63
CA ILE A 198 10.89 -3.44 -40.06
C ILE A 198 10.54 -3.91 -41.48
N LEU A 199 9.27 -4.20 -41.74
CA LEU A 199 8.83 -4.74 -43.03
C LEU A 199 9.04 -3.74 -44.18
N GLN A 200 8.86 -2.44 -43.92
CA GLN A 200 9.05 -1.36 -44.91
C GLN A 200 10.52 -1.00 -45.15
N SER A 201 11.43 -1.41 -44.27
CA SER A 201 12.85 -1.07 -44.40
C SER A 201 13.55 -1.89 -45.50
N PRO A 202 14.44 -1.27 -46.30
CA PRO A 202 15.22 -1.97 -47.31
C PRO A 202 16.27 -2.91 -46.66
N MET A 203 16.56 -4.02 -47.33
CA MET A 203 17.66 -4.90 -46.94
C MET A 203 19.00 -4.24 -47.32
N PRO A 204 20.00 -4.19 -46.43
CA PRO A 204 21.36 -3.79 -46.80
C PRO A 204 21.92 -4.70 -47.89
N SER A 205 22.53 -4.11 -48.93
CA SER A 205 23.00 -4.85 -50.10
C SER A 205 24.06 -5.91 -49.75
N ASP A 206 24.92 -5.63 -48.77
CA ASP A 206 25.94 -6.54 -48.26
C ASP A 206 25.32 -7.79 -47.58
N VAL A 207 24.26 -7.60 -46.80
CA VAL A 207 23.49 -8.69 -46.17
C VAL A 207 22.69 -9.47 -47.21
N GLU A 208 22.01 -8.77 -48.13
CA GLU A 208 21.23 -9.38 -49.22
C GLU A 208 22.11 -10.28 -50.09
N THR A 209 23.27 -9.78 -50.55
CA THR A 209 24.23 -10.57 -51.33
C THR A 209 24.66 -11.83 -50.57
N ALA A 210 25.01 -11.72 -49.29
CA ALA A 210 25.44 -12.87 -48.49
C ALA A 210 24.33 -13.94 -48.36
N ILE A 211 23.07 -13.52 -48.19
CA ILE A 211 21.92 -14.45 -48.11
C ILE A 211 21.70 -15.15 -49.45
N VAL A 212 21.71 -14.40 -50.55
CA VAL A 212 21.45 -14.93 -51.89
C VAL A 212 22.56 -15.88 -52.35
N GLU A 213 23.83 -15.53 -52.11
CA GLU A 213 24.97 -16.40 -52.41
C GLU A 213 24.91 -17.71 -51.62
N ALA A 214 24.53 -17.65 -50.33
CA ALA A 214 24.35 -18.85 -49.52
C ALA A 214 23.18 -19.73 -50.01
N TYR A 215 22.07 -19.10 -50.45
CA TYR A 215 20.95 -19.81 -51.06
C TYR A 215 21.38 -20.53 -52.34
N ASP A 216 22.02 -19.84 -53.28
CA ASP A 216 22.47 -20.42 -54.54
C ASP A 216 23.48 -21.56 -54.31
N ARG A 217 24.34 -21.45 -53.30
CA ARG A 217 25.32 -22.49 -52.98
C ARG A 217 24.71 -23.75 -52.34
N LEU A 218 23.68 -23.60 -51.49
CA LEU A 218 23.23 -24.68 -50.60
C LEU A 218 21.82 -25.21 -50.89
N LEU A 219 20.95 -24.38 -51.47
CA LEU A 219 19.51 -24.59 -51.61
C LEU A 219 18.99 -24.27 -53.02
N GLU A 220 19.86 -24.25 -54.04
CA GLU A 220 19.47 -23.91 -55.41
C GLU A 220 18.23 -24.68 -55.88
N GLY A 221 17.18 -23.94 -56.28
CA GLY A 221 15.92 -24.51 -56.75
C GLY A 221 15.02 -25.16 -55.67
N VAL A 222 15.48 -25.24 -54.42
CA VAL A 222 14.74 -25.86 -53.30
C VAL A 222 14.05 -24.78 -52.47
N PRO A 223 12.71 -24.82 -52.28
CA PRO A 223 12.03 -23.92 -51.33
C PRO A 223 12.60 -24.09 -49.92
N CYS A 224 12.62 -23.05 -49.10
CA CYS A 224 13.20 -23.08 -47.76
C CYS A 224 12.21 -22.64 -46.68
N ALA A 225 12.42 -23.14 -45.47
CA ALA A 225 11.82 -22.65 -44.25
C ALA A 225 12.78 -21.66 -43.59
N VAL A 226 12.31 -20.44 -43.32
CA VAL A 226 13.03 -19.42 -42.56
C VAL A 226 12.42 -19.37 -41.16
N ARG A 227 13.18 -19.83 -40.16
CA ARG A 227 12.73 -19.99 -38.78
C ARG A 227 13.52 -19.05 -37.86
N SER A 228 12.89 -18.57 -36.79
CA SER A 228 13.60 -17.84 -35.73
C SER A 228 14.64 -18.74 -35.06
N SER A 229 15.75 -18.15 -34.64
CA SER A 229 16.77 -18.76 -33.80
C SER A 229 17.35 -17.65 -32.92
N ALA A 230 16.53 -17.07 -32.03
CA ALA A 230 17.01 -15.97 -31.19
C ALA A 230 18.01 -16.48 -30.13
N ALA A 231 18.96 -15.65 -29.72
CA ALA A 231 20.04 -16.04 -28.79
C ALA A 231 19.56 -16.53 -27.40
N ALA A 232 18.32 -16.20 -27.00
CA ALA A 232 17.73 -16.58 -25.73
C ALA A 232 16.60 -17.62 -25.85
N GLU A 233 16.27 -18.07 -27.07
CA GLU A 233 15.08 -18.89 -27.36
C GLU A 233 15.14 -20.31 -26.76
N ASP A 234 16.32 -20.90 -26.57
CA ASP A 234 16.46 -22.26 -26.00
C ASP A 234 17.27 -22.28 -24.69
N SER A 235 17.18 -21.19 -23.92
CA SER A 235 17.77 -21.09 -22.58
C SER A 235 16.79 -21.62 -21.51
N SER A 236 16.90 -21.19 -20.24
CA SER A 236 15.87 -21.45 -19.21
C SER A 236 14.50 -20.84 -19.55
N ILE A 237 14.45 -19.94 -20.54
CA ILE A 237 13.28 -19.27 -21.07
C ILE A 237 13.08 -19.77 -22.51
N SER A 238 11.95 -20.42 -22.78
CA SER A 238 11.79 -21.23 -24.00
C SER A 238 11.30 -20.44 -25.22
N PHE A 239 10.73 -19.23 -25.03
CA PHE A 239 10.05 -18.42 -26.06
C PHE A 239 9.13 -19.23 -27.00
N ALA A 240 8.75 -20.43 -26.58
CA ALA A 240 8.51 -21.55 -27.49
C ALA A 240 7.47 -21.12 -28.48
N GLY A 241 7.64 -21.16 -29.80
CA GLY A 241 6.55 -20.90 -30.78
C GLY A 241 5.89 -19.51 -30.77
N ILE A 242 6.44 -18.50 -30.09
CA ILE A 242 5.92 -17.13 -30.14
C ILE A 242 6.37 -16.41 -31.43
N TYR A 243 7.54 -16.76 -31.95
CA TYR A 243 8.09 -16.19 -33.18
C TYR A 243 7.57 -16.88 -34.44
N LYS A 244 7.58 -16.14 -35.55
CA LYS A 244 7.04 -16.61 -36.84
C LYS A 244 8.06 -17.49 -37.55
N SER A 245 7.58 -18.58 -38.16
CA SER A 245 8.32 -19.34 -39.17
C SER A 245 7.66 -19.12 -40.52
N VAL A 246 8.44 -18.87 -41.57
CA VAL A 246 7.93 -18.69 -42.94
C VAL A 246 8.33 -19.90 -43.77
N LEU A 247 7.34 -20.63 -44.28
CA LEU A 247 7.54 -21.84 -45.06
C LEU A 247 7.46 -21.55 -46.56
N GLY A 248 8.25 -22.27 -47.37
CA GLY A 248 8.19 -22.21 -48.82
C GLY A 248 8.84 -20.96 -49.47
N ALA A 249 9.70 -20.24 -48.74
CA ALA A 249 10.44 -19.12 -49.28
C ALA A 249 11.39 -19.56 -50.40
N ARG A 250 11.58 -18.73 -51.42
CA ARG A 250 12.48 -18.96 -52.55
C ARG A 250 13.51 -17.85 -52.63
N LYS A 251 14.47 -17.97 -53.56
CA LYS A 251 15.49 -16.94 -53.82
C LYS A 251 14.93 -15.50 -53.82
N ASP A 252 13.85 -15.26 -54.55
CA ASP A 252 13.28 -13.90 -54.69
C ASP A 252 12.51 -13.42 -53.45
N SER A 253 12.14 -14.33 -52.54
CA SER A 253 11.33 -14.03 -51.34
C SER A 253 12.04 -14.32 -50.02
N ILE A 254 13.29 -14.79 -50.03
CA ILE A 254 14.04 -15.13 -48.81
C ILE A 254 14.32 -13.90 -47.96
N CYS A 255 14.64 -12.76 -48.57
CA CYS A 255 14.87 -11.51 -47.85
C CYS A 255 13.58 -10.98 -47.23
N SER A 256 12.42 -11.10 -47.91
CA SER A 256 11.12 -10.74 -47.31
C SER A 256 10.75 -11.69 -46.18
N ALA A 257 10.97 -13.00 -46.35
CA ALA A 257 10.74 -14.00 -45.30
C ALA A 257 11.62 -13.73 -44.06
N TYR A 258 12.89 -13.38 -44.26
CA TYR A 258 13.79 -12.99 -43.17
C TYR A 258 13.28 -11.74 -42.44
N LYS A 259 12.81 -10.72 -43.15
CA LYS A 259 12.21 -9.53 -42.51
C LYS A 259 10.96 -9.88 -41.70
N GLU A 260 10.14 -10.82 -42.14
CA GLU A 260 8.98 -11.29 -41.37
C GLU A 260 9.40 -12.00 -40.08
N VAL A 261 10.46 -12.82 -40.12
CA VAL A 261 11.04 -13.45 -38.92
C VAL A 261 11.58 -12.38 -37.97
N VAL A 262 12.34 -11.41 -38.47
CA VAL A 262 12.84 -10.27 -37.67
C VAL A 262 11.70 -9.46 -37.07
N ALA A 263 10.64 -9.19 -37.83
CA ALA A 263 9.45 -8.48 -37.34
C ALA A 263 8.73 -9.26 -36.24
N SER A 264 8.69 -10.59 -36.32
CA SER A 264 8.02 -11.43 -35.32
C SER A 264 8.59 -11.30 -33.90
N LYS A 265 9.86 -10.87 -33.78
CA LYS A 265 10.51 -10.47 -32.52
C LYS A 265 9.68 -9.45 -31.73
N TYR A 266 8.96 -8.59 -32.44
CA TYR A 266 8.16 -7.49 -31.90
C TYR A 266 6.66 -7.73 -32.04
N SER A 267 6.23 -8.99 -32.23
CA SER A 267 4.81 -9.35 -32.14
C SER A 267 4.27 -9.07 -30.73
N ALA A 268 2.97 -8.82 -30.58
CA ALA A 268 2.37 -8.50 -29.28
C ALA A 268 2.63 -9.59 -28.22
N SER A 269 2.52 -10.86 -28.60
CA SER A 269 2.85 -11.99 -27.72
C SER A 269 4.33 -12.02 -27.34
N ALA A 270 5.24 -11.74 -28.28
CA ALA A 270 6.69 -11.71 -28.00
C ALA A 270 7.08 -10.55 -27.08
N LEU A 271 6.52 -9.36 -27.30
CA LEU A 271 6.76 -8.19 -26.46
C LEU A 271 6.27 -8.42 -25.03
N SER A 272 5.03 -8.90 -24.88
CA SER A 272 4.46 -9.24 -23.57
C SER A 272 5.34 -10.26 -22.85
N TYR A 273 5.63 -11.40 -23.48
CA TYR A 273 6.46 -12.44 -22.87
C TYR A 273 7.85 -11.93 -22.46
N ARG A 274 8.53 -11.18 -23.34
CA ARG A 274 9.87 -10.62 -23.06
C ARG A 274 9.85 -9.66 -21.87
N ILE A 275 8.86 -8.78 -21.80
CA ILE A 275 8.72 -7.79 -20.73
C ILE A 275 8.41 -8.43 -19.38
N HIS A 276 7.53 -9.44 -19.35
CA HIS A 276 7.17 -10.12 -18.11
C HIS A 276 8.33 -10.94 -17.52
N HIS A 277 9.24 -11.44 -18.35
CA HIS A 277 10.48 -12.09 -17.89
C HIS A 277 11.60 -11.10 -17.57
N GLY A 278 11.41 -9.80 -17.82
CA GLY A 278 12.44 -8.79 -17.62
C GLY A 278 13.65 -9.00 -18.52
N LEU A 279 13.42 -9.41 -19.77
CA LEU A 279 14.45 -9.59 -20.78
C LEU A 279 14.60 -8.32 -21.63
N LEU A 280 15.84 -7.92 -21.87
CA LEU A 280 16.14 -6.71 -22.62
C LEU A 280 16.08 -6.99 -24.12
N ASP A 281 15.63 -6.00 -24.91
CA ASP A 281 15.52 -6.15 -26.37
C ASP A 281 16.86 -6.51 -27.05
N GLU A 282 17.93 -5.92 -26.53
CA GLU A 282 19.32 -6.07 -26.98
C GLU A 282 19.97 -7.38 -26.50
N GLU A 283 19.41 -8.02 -25.47
CA GLU A 283 19.84 -9.34 -24.98
C GLU A 283 19.22 -10.49 -25.79
N THR A 284 18.21 -10.20 -26.61
CA THR A 284 17.52 -11.19 -27.45
C THR A 284 17.67 -10.89 -28.95
N PRO A 285 18.90 -10.74 -29.51
CA PRO A 285 19.05 -10.50 -30.94
C PRO A 285 18.55 -11.69 -31.75
N MET A 286 17.98 -11.39 -32.93
CA MET A 286 17.39 -12.41 -33.80
C MET A 286 18.43 -12.94 -34.78
N ALA A 287 18.68 -14.24 -34.76
CA ALA A 287 19.21 -14.96 -35.92
C ALA A 287 18.08 -15.73 -36.60
N ALA A 288 18.28 -16.12 -37.86
CA ALA A 288 17.30 -16.90 -38.61
C ALA A 288 17.94 -18.14 -39.21
N LEU A 289 17.36 -19.29 -38.89
CA LEU A 289 17.74 -20.59 -39.44
C LEU A 289 16.99 -20.81 -40.76
N VAL A 290 17.73 -21.04 -41.84
CA VAL A 290 17.19 -21.33 -43.17
C VAL A 290 17.45 -22.80 -43.49
N LEU A 291 16.38 -23.60 -43.61
CA LEU A 291 16.45 -25.02 -43.95
C LEU A 291 15.76 -25.28 -45.29
N GLY A 292 16.30 -26.18 -46.11
CA GLY A 292 15.59 -26.70 -47.28
C GLY A 292 14.29 -27.39 -46.86
N MET A 293 13.19 -27.10 -47.55
CA MET A 293 11.90 -27.75 -47.32
C MET A 293 11.98 -29.22 -47.70
N VAL A 294 11.53 -30.07 -46.78
CA VAL A 294 11.30 -31.48 -47.01
C VAL A 294 9.84 -31.65 -47.44
N ASP A 295 9.58 -32.39 -48.53
CA ASP A 295 8.22 -32.78 -48.94
C ASP A 295 7.70 -33.87 -47.99
N ALA A 296 7.28 -33.42 -46.80
CA ALA A 296 6.97 -34.28 -45.67
C ALA A 296 5.65 -35.03 -45.88
N ARG A 297 5.72 -36.37 -45.80
CA ARG A 297 4.55 -37.26 -45.74
C ARG A 297 4.05 -37.42 -44.30
N ALA A 298 4.96 -37.38 -43.33
CA ALA A 298 4.66 -37.36 -41.90
C ALA A 298 5.66 -36.48 -41.15
N SER A 299 5.26 -36.02 -39.97
CA SER A 299 6.10 -35.24 -39.07
C SER A 299 5.62 -35.37 -37.64
N GLY A 300 6.43 -34.90 -36.70
CA GLY A 300 6.15 -35.15 -35.31
C GLY A 300 7.14 -34.54 -34.33
N ILE A 301 6.94 -34.90 -33.06
CA ILE A 301 7.78 -34.49 -31.93
C ILE A 301 8.21 -35.74 -31.16
N ILE A 302 9.45 -35.77 -30.67
CA ILE A 302 9.96 -36.75 -29.72
C ILE A 302 10.18 -36.03 -28.39
N TYR A 303 9.58 -36.55 -27.32
CA TYR A 303 9.96 -36.25 -25.94
C TYR A 303 10.76 -37.39 -25.39
N THR A 304 11.98 -37.11 -24.96
CA THR A 304 12.91 -38.14 -24.43
C THR A 304 12.66 -38.47 -22.96
N ALA A 305 11.78 -37.73 -22.28
CA ALA A 305 11.22 -38.04 -20.98
C ALA A 305 9.75 -37.60 -20.91
N ASP A 306 9.00 -38.07 -19.92
CA ASP A 306 7.64 -37.56 -19.67
C ASP A 306 7.70 -36.12 -19.10
N PRO A 307 7.12 -35.11 -19.78
CA PRO A 307 7.16 -33.72 -19.33
C PRO A 307 6.37 -33.44 -18.03
N LEU A 308 5.44 -34.32 -17.64
CA LEU A 308 4.53 -34.15 -16.51
C LEU A 308 4.96 -34.95 -15.27
N GLU A 309 5.59 -36.09 -15.48
CA GLU A 309 5.95 -37.03 -14.40
C GLU A 309 7.45 -37.05 -14.12
N GLY A 310 8.27 -36.55 -15.05
CA GLY A 310 9.72 -36.66 -14.96
C GLY A 310 10.21 -38.11 -14.96
N ALA A 311 9.38 -39.05 -15.41
CA ALA A 311 9.73 -40.45 -15.54
C ALA A 311 10.80 -40.57 -16.63
N GLU A 312 12.05 -40.76 -16.20
CA GLU A 312 13.22 -40.86 -17.08
C GLU A 312 13.24 -42.16 -17.90
N ASP A 313 12.32 -43.09 -17.67
CA ASP A 313 12.27 -44.43 -18.26
C ASP A 313 11.48 -44.52 -19.57
N ARG A 314 10.91 -43.42 -20.08
CA ARG A 314 10.04 -43.43 -21.28
C ARG A 314 10.36 -42.33 -22.29
N ILE A 315 10.25 -42.68 -23.57
CA ILE A 315 10.27 -41.76 -24.70
C ILE A 315 8.88 -41.75 -25.34
N VAL A 316 8.36 -40.56 -25.66
CA VAL A 316 7.06 -40.39 -26.31
C VAL A 316 7.27 -39.80 -27.70
N VAL A 317 6.77 -40.48 -28.73
CA VAL A 317 6.82 -40.02 -30.12
C VAL A 317 5.41 -39.65 -30.58
N TYR A 318 5.21 -38.38 -30.89
CA TYR A 318 3.99 -37.85 -31.49
C TYR A 318 4.13 -37.82 -33.01
N ALA A 319 3.10 -38.21 -33.75
CA ALA A 319 3.12 -38.22 -35.21
C ALA A 319 1.81 -37.70 -35.83
N VAL A 320 1.94 -36.89 -36.88
CA VAL A 320 0.83 -36.36 -37.70
C VAL A 320 1.14 -36.52 -39.20
N LYS A 321 0.10 -36.48 -40.04
CA LYS A 321 0.23 -36.50 -41.50
C LYS A 321 0.67 -35.13 -42.01
N GLY A 322 1.55 -35.11 -43.02
CA GLY A 322 2.01 -33.86 -43.64
C GLY A 322 2.95 -33.06 -42.74
N LEU A 323 2.82 -31.73 -42.77
CA LEU A 323 3.69 -30.78 -42.05
C LEU A 323 3.34 -30.67 -40.56
N GLY A 324 4.36 -30.50 -39.73
CA GLY A 324 4.27 -30.55 -38.27
C GLY A 324 3.60 -29.34 -37.62
N GLU A 325 3.34 -28.27 -38.38
CA GLU A 325 2.68 -27.06 -37.90
C GLU A 325 1.28 -27.33 -37.33
N SER A 326 0.58 -28.34 -37.88
CA SER A 326 -0.73 -28.78 -37.39
C SER A 326 -0.69 -29.38 -35.99
N LEU A 327 0.41 -30.04 -35.62
CA LEU A 327 0.65 -30.59 -34.28
C LEU A 327 1.05 -29.48 -33.30
N VAL A 328 2.03 -28.66 -33.68
CA VAL A 328 2.56 -27.56 -32.85
C VAL A 328 1.49 -26.51 -32.55
N GLY A 329 0.63 -26.21 -33.53
CA GLY A 329 -0.51 -25.32 -33.41
C GLY A 329 -1.73 -25.91 -32.69
N GLY A 330 -1.69 -27.20 -32.32
CA GLY A 330 -2.78 -27.88 -31.60
C GLY A 330 -4.05 -28.08 -32.43
N VAL A 331 -3.93 -28.13 -33.77
CA VAL A 331 -5.06 -28.24 -34.71
C VAL A 331 -5.38 -29.69 -35.06
N ALA A 332 -4.40 -30.60 -34.98
CA ALA A 332 -4.56 -32.02 -35.27
C ALA A 332 -4.26 -32.89 -34.04
N ALA A 333 -5.05 -33.96 -33.85
CA ALA A 333 -4.78 -35.00 -32.86
C ALA A 333 -3.66 -35.93 -33.38
N PRO A 334 -2.53 -36.07 -32.65
CA PRO A 334 -1.44 -36.95 -33.05
C PRO A 334 -1.71 -38.43 -32.73
N ASP A 335 -1.09 -39.32 -33.52
CA ASP A 335 -0.80 -40.67 -33.06
C ASP A 335 0.33 -40.60 -32.02
N VAL A 336 0.19 -41.35 -30.92
CA VAL A 336 1.19 -41.38 -29.84
C VAL A 336 1.81 -42.76 -29.74
N PHE A 337 3.14 -42.82 -29.74
CA PHE A 337 3.90 -44.03 -29.50
C PHE A 337 4.70 -43.86 -28.22
N GLU A 338 4.41 -44.69 -27.22
CA GLU A 338 5.22 -44.77 -26.01
C GLU A 338 6.28 -45.85 -26.18
N VAL A 339 7.53 -45.48 -25.88
CA VAL A 339 8.69 -46.35 -26.02
C VAL A 339 9.42 -46.42 -24.67
N SER A 340 9.48 -47.62 -24.09
CA SER A 340 10.20 -47.84 -22.83
C SER A 340 11.70 -47.92 -23.07
N LYS A 341 12.49 -47.19 -22.26
CA LYS A 341 13.95 -47.29 -22.24
C LYS A 341 14.34 -48.62 -21.58
N GLY A 342 15.16 -49.43 -22.25
CA GLY A 342 15.71 -50.69 -21.73
C GLY A 342 17.06 -50.50 -21.05
N ASP A 343 17.98 -51.46 -21.20
CA ASP A 343 19.42 -51.26 -20.90
C ASP A 343 19.94 -49.99 -21.61
N PRO A 344 21.06 -49.36 -21.17
CA PRO A 344 21.51 -48.03 -21.59
C PRO A 344 21.70 -47.74 -23.09
N GLU A 345 21.37 -48.68 -23.98
CA GLU A 345 21.47 -48.56 -25.44
C GLU A 345 20.26 -49.19 -26.19
N ASN A 346 19.19 -49.66 -25.52
CA ASN A 346 18.14 -50.45 -26.16
C ASN A 346 16.70 -49.96 -25.90
N VAL A 347 15.86 -50.06 -26.94
CA VAL A 347 14.40 -49.90 -26.87
C VAL A 347 13.79 -51.23 -26.39
N ALA A 348 13.07 -51.21 -25.25
CA ALA A 348 12.51 -52.42 -24.64
C ALA A 348 11.15 -52.83 -25.22
N SER A 349 10.28 -51.87 -25.51
CA SER A 349 8.94 -52.10 -26.06
C SER A 349 8.36 -50.82 -26.67
N VAL A 350 7.51 -50.96 -27.69
CA VAL A 350 6.72 -49.86 -28.28
C VAL A 350 5.24 -50.16 -28.10
N CYS A 351 4.49 -49.20 -27.55
CA CYS A 351 3.04 -49.25 -27.47
C CYS A 351 2.45 -48.10 -28.28
N ARG A 352 1.61 -48.41 -29.27
CA ARG A 352 0.86 -47.40 -30.02
C ARG A 352 -0.45 -47.12 -29.29
N LEU A 353 -0.55 -45.93 -28.71
CA LEU A 353 -1.79 -45.41 -28.15
C LEU A 353 -2.53 -44.69 -29.28
N ARG A 354 -3.62 -45.30 -29.78
CA ARG A 354 -4.51 -44.60 -30.72
C ARG A 354 -5.31 -43.56 -29.93
N SER A 355 -5.31 -42.31 -30.40
CA SER A 355 -6.37 -41.37 -30.04
C SER A 355 -7.71 -42.04 -30.36
N SER A 356 -8.55 -42.24 -29.35
CA SER A 356 -9.92 -42.75 -29.51
C SER A 356 -10.65 -42.00 -30.63
N ASP A 357 -11.43 -42.74 -31.43
CA ASP A 357 -12.20 -42.31 -32.62
C ASP A 357 -13.25 -41.21 -32.34
N ASN A 358 -12.84 -40.02 -31.91
CA ASN A 358 -13.73 -38.86 -31.79
C ASN A 358 -13.48 -37.88 -32.95
N VAL A 359 -14.46 -37.85 -33.86
CA VAL A 359 -14.49 -37.07 -35.10
C VAL A 359 -14.40 -35.57 -34.79
N CYS A 360 -13.25 -34.96 -35.12
CA CYS A 360 -13.11 -33.51 -35.18
C CYS A 360 -13.82 -32.98 -36.44
N HIS A 361 -14.90 -32.21 -36.28
CA HIS A 361 -15.52 -31.48 -37.40
C HIS A 361 -14.75 -30.18 -37.69
N PRO A 362 -14.24 -29.95 -38.92
CA PRO A 362 -13.60 -28.69 -39.26
C PRO A 362 -14.64 -27.57 -39.40
N ARG A 363 -14.52 -26.50 -38.61
CA ARG A 363 -15.16 -25.20 -38.92
C ARG A 363 -14.36 -24.50 -40.02
N LYS A 364 -15.06 -23.99 -41.04
CA LYS A 364 -14.50 -23.22 -42.16
C LYS A 364 -13.67 -22.03 -41.64
N GLY A 365 -12.34 -22.14 -41.73
CA GLY A 365 -11.43 -21.02 -41.62
C GLY A 365 -11.52 -20.10 -42.85
N THR A 366 -11.46 -18.81 -42.61
CA THR A 366 -11.38 -17.75 -43.62
C THR A 366 -10.18 -17.94 -44.54
N ALA A 367 -10.40 -17.70 -45.83
CA ALA A 367 -9.49 -17.96 -46.94
C ALA A 367 -8.10 -17.33 -46.79
N GLY A 368 -7.07 -18.16 -47.00
CA GLY A 368 -5.71 -17.70 -47.29
C GLY A 368 -4.60 -18.54 -46.66
N ASP A 369 -4.50 -19.84 -46.98
CA ASP A 369 -3.21 -20.56 -46.94
C ASP A 369 -3.28 -21.82 -47.82
N ASN A 370 -2.41 -21.89 -48.82
CA ASN A 370 -2.33 -22.97 -49.82
C ASN A 370 -1.54 -24.17 -49.27
N THR A 371 -1.98 -24.76 -48.16
CA THR A 371 -1.43 -26.05 -47.70
C THR A 371 -2.19 -27.18 -48.40
N PRO A 372 -1.54 -28.06 -49.18
CA PRO A 372 -2.21 -29.19 -49.79
C PRO A 372 -2.63 -30.16 -48.68
N LEU A 373 -3.92 -30.15 -48.35
CA LEU A 373 -4.55 -31.16 -47.50
C LEU A 373 -4.47 -32.51 -48.24
N LEU A 374 -3.55 -33.38 -47.81
CA LEU A 374 -3.57 -34.80 -48.17
C LEU A 374 -4.92 -35.40 -47.75
N SER A 375 -5.51 -36.25 -48.59
CA SER A 375 -6.79 -36.92 -48.33
C SER A 375 -6.71 -37.75 -47.04
N GLN A 376 -7.74 -37.66 -46.18
CA GLN A 376 -7.77 -38.32 -44.87
C GLN A 376 -7.74 -39.86 -44.94
N GLU A 377 -7.95 -40.46 -46.11
CA GLU A 377 -8.08 -41.91 -46.32
C GLU A 377 -6.76 -42.69 -46.36
N GLU A 378 -5.60 -42.05 -46.51
CA GLU A 378 -4.31 -42.77 -46.46
C GLU A 378 -3.83 -43.00 -45.02
N PRO A 379 -3.41 -44.22 -44.63
CA PRO A 379 -2.91 -44.48 -43.27
C PRO A 379 -1.65 -43.67 -42.95
N LEU A 380 -1.49 -43.26 -41.68
CA LEU A 380 -0.29 -42.57 -41.21
C LEU A 380 0.94 -43.46 -41.47
N PRO A 381 1.96 -42.99 -42.20
CA PRO A 381 3.07 -43.83 -42.67
C PRO A 381 4.07 -44.23 -41.56
N VAL A 382 3.81 -43.84 -40.32
CA VAL A 382 4.66 -44.15 -39.16
C VAL A 382 4.19 -45.47 -38.57
N GLY A 383 4.98 -46.51 -38.78
CA GLY A 383 4.87 -47.82 -38.12
C GLY A 383 5.80 -47.93 -36.91
N GLU A 384 5.78 -49.09 -36.25
CA GLU A 384 6.64 -49.36 -35.08
C GLU A 384 8.13 -49.21 -35.41
N GLU A 385 8.60 -49.69 -36.58
CA GLU A 385 10.01 -49.57 -36.97
C GLU A 385 10.50 -48.12 -37.03
N VAL A 386 9.68 -47.23 -37.59
CA VAL A 386 9.98 -45.79 -37.65
C VAL A 386 9.97 -45.18 -36.25
N ALA A 387 9.00 -45.55 -35.41
CA ALA A 387 8.94 -45.10 -34.02
C ALA A 387 10.16 -45.55 -33.20
N ILE A 388 10.63 -46.78 -33.38
CA ILE A 388 11.87 -47.30 -32.75
C ILE A 388 13.08 -46.50 -33.21
N GLN A 389 13.19 -46.22 -34.51
CA GLN A 389 14.32 -45.45 -35.04
C GLN A 389 14.35 -44.03 -34.48
N LEU A 390 13.18 -43.37 -34.38
CA LEU A 390 13.05 -42.05 -33.79
C LEU A 390 13.37 -42.06 -32.29
N ALA A 391 12.94 -43.09 -31.56
CA ALA A 391 13.27 -43.25 -30.15
C ALA A 391 14.77 -43.47 -29.92
N ARG A 392 15.45 -44.23 -30.80
CA ARG A 392 16.92 -44.37 -30.78
C ARG A 392 17.63 -43.04 -30.97
N TRP A 393 17.20 -42.24 -31.95
CA TRP A 393 17.73 -40.88 -32.12
C TRP A 393 17.47 -40.02 -30.89
N GLY A 394 16.30 -40.15 -30.26
CA GLY A 394 16.00 -39.50 -28.99
C GLY A 394 17.00 -39.87 -27.89
N LEU A 395 17.32 -41.16 -27.72
CA LEU A 395 18.32 -41.63 -26.76
C LEU A 395 19.72 -41.09 -27.06
N ASP A 396 20.15 -41.15 -28.32
CA ASP A 396 21.47 -40.64 -28.73
C ASP A 396 21.60 -39.14 -28.43
N LEU A 397 20.53 -38.38 -28.69
CA LEU A 397 20.46 -36.96 -28.40
C LEU A 397 20.48 -36.69 -26.89
N GLU A 398 19.63 -37.35 -26.11
CA GLU A 398 19.55 -37.19 -24.65
C GLU A 398 20.89 -37.55 -24.00
N SER A 399 21.52 -38.66 -24.42
CA SER A 399 22.84 -39.09 -23.92
C SER A 399 23.94 -38.09 -24.26
N PHE A 400 23.87 -37.42 -25.41
CA PHE A 400 24.86 -36.44 -25.82
C PHE A 400 24.70 -35.11 -25.06
N PHE A 401 23.47 -34.59 -24.98
CA PHE A 401 23.19 -33.32 -24.33
C PHE A 401 23.19 -33.42 -22.79
N GLY A 402 22.96 -34.61 -22.24
CA GLY A 402 22.97 -34.88 -20.79
C GLY A 402 21.73 -34.41 -20.06
N TYR A 403 20.65 -34.09 -20.78
CA TYR A 403 19.36 -33.69 -20.23
C TYR A 403 18.22 -34.06 -21.21
N PRO A 404 16.97 -34.19 -20.72
CA PRO A 404 15.83 -34.48 -21.57
C PRO A 404 15.54 -33.39 -22.61
N LEU A 405 15.11 -33.82 -23.79
CA LEU A 405 14.92 -33.04 -25.01
C LEU A 405 13.52 -33.17 -25.62
N ASP A 406 13.11 -32.07 -26.24
CA ASP A 406 12.02 -31.91 -27.21
C ASP A 406 12.62 -31.79 -28.62
N VAL A 407 12.27 -32.73 -29.50
CA VAL A 407 12.89 -32.89 -30.83
C VAL A 407 11.82 -32.91 -31.92
N GLU A 408 11.89 -31.99 -32.87
CA GLU A 408 11.02 -31.98 -34.06
C GLU A 408 11.62 -32.83 -35.18
N TRP A 409 10.79 -33.62 -35.87
CA TRP A 409 11.23 -34.49 -36.96
C TRP A 409 10.21 -34.53 -38.12
N CYS A 410 10.68 -34.95 -39.30
CA CYS A 410 9.81 -35.29 -40.42
C CYS A 410 10.31 -36.48 -41.25
N GLN A 411 9.40 -37.07 -42.01
CA GLN A 411 9.66 -38.11 -42.99
C GLN A 411 9.26 -37.62 -44.39
N ASP A 412 10.17 -37.71 -45.34
CA ASP A 412 9.88 -37.36 -46.74
C ASP A 412 9.02 -38.44 -47.44
N ARG A 413 8.62 -38.17 -48.69
CA ARG A 413 7.89 -39.17 -49.51
C ARG A 413 8.71 -40.43 -49.85
N GLY A 414 10.03 -40.35 -49.80
CA GLY A 414 10.94 -41.47 -50.01
C GLY A 414 11.12 -42.36 -48.78
N GLY A 415 10.57 -41.97 -47.63
CA GLY A 415 10.71 -42.68 -46.35
C GLY A 415 11.91 -42.24 -45.51
N SER A 416 12.72 -41.29 -45.98
CA SER A 416 13.89 -40.77 -45.26
C SER A 416 13.45 -39.87 -44.11
N LEU A 417 14.09 -40.05 -42.95
CA LEU A 417 13.83 -39.28 -41.75
C LEU A 417 14.81 -38.12 -41.60
N PHE A 418 14.33 -36.99 -41.08
CA PHE A 418 15.10 -35.78 -40.85
C PHE A 418 14.75 -35.17 -39.50
N LEU A 419 15.77 -34.65 -38.80
CA LEU A 419 15.62 -33.83 -37.61
C LEU A 419 15.53 -32.35 -38.00
N LEU A 420 14.53 -31.67 -37.44
CA LEU A 420 14.21 -30.27 -37.75
C LEU A 420 14.52 -29.31 -36.61
N GLN A 421 14.57 -29.81 -35.37
CA GLN A 421 14.93 -29.03 -34.17
C GLN A 421 15.26 -29.99 -33.01
N ALA A 422 16.10 -29.57 -32.08
CA ALA A 422 16.31 -30.24 -30.79
C ALA A 422 16.54 -29.18 -29.70
N ARG A 423 15.82 -29.26 -28.57
CA ARG A 423 15.92 -28.30 -27.46
C ARG A 423 15.64 -28.96 -26.10
N PRO A 424 16.06 -28.36 -24.97
CA PRO A 424 15.75 -28.88 -23.64
C PRO A 424 14.23 -29.03 -23.40
N LEU A 425 13.82 -30.12 -22.76
CA LEU A 425 12.44 -30.37 -22.35
C LEU A 425 12.21 -29.80 -20.94
N GLY A 426 11.23 -28.92 -20.80
CA GLY A 426 10.82 -28.39 -19.49
C GLY A 426 10.01 -29.43 -18.71
N ILE A 427 10.64 -30.11 -17.75
CA ILE A 427 10.01 -31.12 -16.89
C ILE A 427 9.48 -30.46 -15.61
N GLN A 428 8.20 -30.66 -15.29
CA GLN A 428 7.65 -30.33 -13.98
C GLN A 428 7.87 -31.51 -13.03
N LYS A 429 8.58 -31.30 -11.92
CA LYS A 429 8.65 -32.30 -10.85
C LYS A 429 7.33 -32.30 -10.08
N PRO A 430 6.66 -33.46 -9.89
CA PRO A 430 5.56 -33.53 -8.95
C PRO A 430 6.05 -33.16 -7.53
N PRO A 431 5.19 -32.55 -6.69
CA PRO A 431 5.57 -32.23 -5.32
C PRO A 431 5.99 -33.51 -4.56
N GLU A 432 7.12 -33.45 -3.85
CA GLU A 432 7.58 -34.57 -3.02
C GLU A 432 6.50 -34.94 -1.99
N GLY A 433 5.99 -36.18 -2.04
CA GLY A 433 5.05 -36.72 -1.06
C GLY A 433 3.61 -36.96 -1.52
N LEU A 434 3.25 -36.61 -2.76
CA LEU A 434 1.93 -36.96 -3.33
C LEU A 434 2.08 -38.14 -4.31
N SER A 435 1.85 -39.36 -3.81
CA SER A 435 1.66 -40.53 -4.67
C SER A 435 0.39 -40.38 -5.50
N ARG A 436 0.46 -40.72 -6.80
CA ARG A 436 -0.72 -40.92 -7.65
C ARG A 436 -1.69 -41.90 -6.96
N GLY A 437 -2.82 -41.40 -6.47
CA GLY A 437 -3.86 -42.24 -5.88
C GLY A 437 -4.44 -41.75 -4.56
N ASP A 438 -3.88 -40.72 -3.92
CA ASP A 438 -4.56 -40.08 -2.80
C ASP A 438 -5.72 -39.24 -3.34
N GLU A 439 -6.88 -39.87 -3.56
CA GLU A 439 -8.15 -39.18 -3.78
C GLU A 439 -8.41 -38.31 -2.55
N VAL A 440 -8.00 -37.04 -2.63
CA VAL A 440 -8.51 -36.02 -1.72
C VAL A 440 -10.01 -35.98 -1.98
N ASP A 441 -10.79 -36.47 -1.01
CA ASP A 441 -12.24 -36.50 -1.12
C ASP A 441 -12.75 -35.05 -1.11
N VAL A 442 -13.31 -34.62 -2.23
CA VAL A 442 -13.73 -33.23 -2.45
C VAL A 442 -15.25 -33.18 -2.44
N ALA A 443 -15.84 -32.42 -1.53
CA ALA A 443 -17.29 -32.26 -1.44
C ALA A 443 -17.92 -31.52 -2.63
N ASN A 444 -17.10 -30.87 -3.47
CA ASN A 444 -17.54 -30.10 -4.63
C ASN A 444 -17.98 -31.02 -5.79
N SER A 445 -19.09 -30.66 -6.45
CA SER A 445 -19.58 -31.34 -7.65
C SER A 445 -18.57 -31.24 -8.80
N VAL A 446 -18.28 -32.38 -9.45
CA VAL A 446 -17.51 -32.43 -10.69
C VAL A 446 -18.40 -31.93 -11.84
N LEU A 447 -18.02 -30.80 -12.46
CA LEU A 447 -18.70 -30.28 -13.66
C LEU A 447 -18.41 -31.17 -14.87
N PHE A 448 -17.14 -31.59 -15.03
CA PHE A 448 -16.74 -32.64 -15.96
C PHE A 448 -15.34 -33.19 -15.62
N SER A 449 -15.10 -34.44 -16.02
CA SER A 449 -13.78 -35.09 -16.00
C SER A 449 -13.38 -35.42 -17.44
N ALA A 450 -12.69 -34.49 -18.10
CA ALA A 450 -12.28 -34.61 -19.48
C ALA A 450 -11.07 -33.70 -19.75
N GLY A 451 -10.34 -34.03 -20.82
CA GLY A 451 -9.16 -33.30 -21.26
C GLY A 451 -7.85 -33.92 -20.79
N GLU A 452 -6.79 -33.51 -21.46
CA GLU A 452 -5.43 -33.94 -21.20
C GLU A 452 -4.71 -32.89 -20.36
N ARG A 453 -3.91 -33.35 -19.38
CA ARG A 453 -3.10 -32.49 -18.53
C ARG A 453 -1.95 -31.88 -19.34
N ALA A 454 -2.05 -30.59 -19.64
CA ALA A 454 -0.98 -29.84 -20.30
C ALA A 454 0.06 -29.33 -19.29
N SER A 455 -0.39 -28.92 -18.10
CA SER A 455 0.47 -28.42 -17.00
C SER A 455 -0.15 -28.80 -15.65
N SER A 456 0.67 -29.36 -14.76
CA SER A 456 0.27 -29.88 -13.46
C SER A 456 -0.13 -28.75 -12.53
N GLY A 457 -1.20 -28.92 -11.74
CA GLY A 457 -1.92 -27.74 -11.32
C GLY A 457 -3.25 -27.93 -10.61
N VAL A 458 -3.49 -27.17 -9.54
CA VAL A 458 -4.84 -26.84 -9.09
C VAL A 458 -4.96 -25.32 -9.08
N GLY A 459 -5.98 -24.79 -9.75
CA GLY A 459 -6.23 -23.36 -9.84
C GLY A 459 -7.71 -23.05 -9.70
N CYS A 460 -8.06 -22.06 -8.89
CA CYS A 460 -9.43 -21.64 -8.67
C CYS A 460 -9.61 -20.17 -9.05
N GLY A 461 -10.75 -19.85 -9.67
CA GLY A 461 -11.07 -18.49 -10.07
C GLY A 461 -12.37 -18.38 -10.84
N THR A 462 -12.74 -17.15 -11.16
CA THR A 462 -13.92 -16.86 -11.98
C THR A 462 -13.62 -17.20 -13.43
N VAL A 463 -14.48 -17.99 -14.08
CA VAL A 463 -14.39 -18.35 -15.49
C VAL A 463 -14.50 -17.09 -16.35
N PHE A 464 -13.57 -16.95 -17.30
CA PHE A 464 -13.65 -15.95 -18.36
C PHE A 464 -13.42 -16.61 -19.72
N LYS A 465 -14.48 -16.63 -20.55
CA LYS A 465 -14.42 -17.18 -21.90
C LYS A 465 -13.81 -16.19 -22.90
N VAL A 466 -12.72 -16.60 -23.54
CA VAL A 466 -12.10 -15.87 -24.66
C VAL A 466 -12.43 -16.62 -25.95
N LEU A 467 -13.39 -16.08 -26.71
CA LEU A 467 -13.80 -16.62 -28.00
C LEU A 467 -13.08 -15.95 -29.17
N ASN A 468 -12.54 -14.75 -28.95
CA ASN A 468 -11.73 -14.02 -29.91
C ASN A 468 -10.67 -13.13 -29.23
N PRO A 469 -9.59 -12.74 -29.94
CA PRO A 469 -8.48 -11.97 -29.37
C PRO A 469 -8.88 -10.60 -28.80
N SER A 470 -9.95 -9.96 -29.31
CA SER A 470 -10.38 -8.64 -28.81
C SER A 470 -10.89 -8.64 -27.37
N GLN A 471 -11.13 -9.84 -26.80
CA GLN A 471 -11.57 -10.01 -25.42
C GLN A 471 -10.41 -10.13 -24.43
N LEU A 472 -9.16 -10.24 -24.89
CA LEU A 472 -7.98 -10.45 -24.02
C LEU A 472 -7.80 -9.33 -22.99
N ASP A 473 -8.04 -8.07 -23.36
CA ASP A 473 -7.88 -6.93 -22.45
C ASP A 473 -8.93 -6.90 -21.33
N LYS A 474 -10.02 -7.68 -21.48
CA LYS A 474 -11.11 -7.77 -20.50
C LYS A 474 -10.92 -8.91 -19.50
N VAL A 475 -9.88 -9.73 -19.65
CA VAL A 475 -9.60 -10.87 -18.78
C VAL A 475 -9.22 -10.36 -17.37
N PRO A 476 -10.03 -10.63 -16.33
CA PRO A 476 -9.74 -10.16 -14.98
C PRO A 476 -8.57 -10.93 -14.35
N PRO A 477 -7.73 -10.28 -13.51
CA PRO A 477 -6.76 -10.98 -12.67
C PRO A 477 -7.43 -12.01 -11.76
N GLY A 478 -6.79 -13.17 -11.57
CA GLY A 478 -7.29 -14.28 -10.77
C GLY A 478 -8.31 -15.21 -11.48
N SER A 479 -8.58 -15.02 -12.77
CA SER A 479 -9.61 -15.77 -13.50
C SER A 479 -9.16 -17.17 -13.95
N VAL A 480 -10.12 -18.04 -14.29
CA VAL A 480 -9.91 -19.28 -15.05
C VAL A 480 -10.19 -18.99 -16.52
N LEU A 481 -9.16 -19.08 -17.36
CA LEU A 481 -9.26 -18.81 -18.78
C LEU A 481 -9.85 -20.01 -19.51
N VAL A 482 -10.93 -19.79 -20.26
CA VAL A 482 -11.57 -20.83 -21.09
C VAL A 482 -11.58 -20.38 -22.54
N ALA A 483 -11.05 -21.20 -23.45
CA ALA A 483 -10.95 -20.88 -24.87
C ALA A 483 -11.23 -22.09 -25.77
N PRO A 484 -11.73 -21.89 -27.00
CA PRO A 484 -12.03 -23.01 -27.90
C PRO A 484 -10.76 -23.74 -28.38
N THR A 485 -9.64 -23.03 -28.54
CA THR A 485 -8.39 -23.61 -29.03
C THR A 485 -7.18 -22.98 -28.37
N THR A 486 -6.07 -23.72 -28.36
CA THR A 486 -4.76 -23.19 -27.97
C THR A 486 -4.30 -22.14 -28.97
N SER A 487 -4.15 -20.88 -28.55
CA SER A 487 -3.63 -19.79 -29.40
C SER A 487 -2.43 -19.11 -28.74
N PRO A 488 -1.36 -18.76 -29.50
CA PRO A 488 -0.24 -17.95 -28.99
C PRO A 488 -0.64 -16.58 -28.45
N THR A 489 -1.83 -16.08 -28.83
CA THR A 489 -2.36 -14.82 -28.32
C THR A 489 -2.75 -14.90 -26.84
N LEU A 490 -3.10 -16.09 -26.34
CA LEU A 490 -3.47 -16.30 -24.94
C LEU A 490 -2.29 -16.09 -23.98
N VAL A 491 -1.05 -16.17 -24.48
CA VAL A 491 0.17 -15.92 -23.69
C VAL A 491 0.15 -14.53 -23.05
N GLN A 492 -0.48 -13.54 -23.70
CA GLN A 492 -0.55 -12.16 -23.22
C GLN A 492 -1.32 -12.00 -21.89
N VAL A 493 -2.12 -12.99 -21.51
CA VAL A 493 -2.94 -12.93 -20.29
C VAL A 493 -2.61 -14.04 -19.29
N LEU A 494 -1.66 -14.93 -19.60
CA LEU A 494 -1.35 -16.10 -18.76
C LEU A 494 -1.01 -15.72 -17.30
N GLU A 495 -0.30 -14.62 -17.06
CA GLU A 495 0.10 -14.21 -15.69
C GLU A 495 -1.09 -13.76 -14.84
N ARG A 496 -2.17 -13.37 -15.50
CA ARG A 496 -3.37 -12.87 -14.85
C ARG A 496 -4.28 -14.00 -14.42
N VAL A 497 -4.08 -15.23 -14.92
CA VAL A 497 -5.03 -16.33 -14.73
C VAL A 497 -4.49 -17.34 -13.73
N LYS A 498 -5.41 -18.08 -13.12
CA LYS A 498 -5.12 -19.14 -12.14
C LYS A 498 -5.15 -20.54 -12.76
N ALA A 499 -5.81 -20.70 -13.90
CA ALA A 499 -5.81 -21.92 -14.70
C ALA A 499 -6.24 -21.63 -16.14
N VAL A 500 -5.93 -22.56 -17.05
CA VAL A 500 -6.32 -22.52 -18.46
C VAL A 500 -7.05 -23.81 -18.83
N VAL A 501 -8.16 -23.68 -19.56
CA VAL A 501 -8.93 -24.81 -20.08
C VAL A 501 -9.25 -24.58 -21.55
N THR A 502 -8.92 -25.53 -22.44
CA THR A 502 -9.27 -25.43 -23.87
C THR A 502 -10.01 -26.65 -24.41
N ASP A 503 -10.93 -26.44 -25.36
CA ASP A 503 -11.67 -27.54 -26.00
C ASP A 503 -10.78 -28.35 -26.93
N THR A 504 -9.95 -27.68 -27.74
CA THR A 504 -8.96 -28.33 -28.61
C THR A 504 -7.54 -27.92 -28.21
N GLY A 505 -6.57 -28.78 -28.53
CA GLY A 505 -5.16 -28.56 -28.26
C GLY A 505 -4.42 -29.88 -28.07
N SER A 506 -3.11 -29.80 -27.83
CA SER A 506 -2.27 -30.95 -27.53
C SER A 506 -1.37 -30.63 -26.33
N VAL A 507 -1.02 -31.64 -25.54
CA VAL A 507 0.00 -31.54 -24.47
C VAL A 507 1.37 -31.14 -25.05
N ALA A 508 1.62 -31.49 -26.31
CA ALA A 508 2.80 -31.09 -27.06
C ALA A 508 2.69 -29.71 -27.72
N GLY A 509 1.54 -29.04 -27.56
CA GLY A 509 1.27 -27.73 -28.15
C GLY A 509 2.03 -26.59 -27.47
N HIS A 510 2.06 -25.47 -28.18
CA HIS A 510 2.71 -24.23 -27.75
C HIS A 510 2.23 -23.74 -26.37
N LEU A 511 0.91 -23.57 -26.20
CA LEU A 511 0.32 -23.06 -24.95
C LEU A 511 0.65 -23.97 -23.76
N ALA A 512 0.70 -25.28 -23.98
CA ALA A 512 1.02 -26.26 -22.95
C ALA A 512 2.45 -26.08 -22.45
N SER A 513 3.41 -25.86 -23.35
CA SER A 513 4.80 -25.58 -22.99
C SER A 513 4.93 -24.30 -22.13
N VAL A 514 4.27 -23.22 -22.53
CA VAL A 514 4.32 -21.94 -21.80
C VAL A 514 3.61 -22.04 -20.45
N ALA A 515 2.47 -22.73 -20.38
CA ALA A 515 1.75 -22.97 -19.13
C ALA A 515 2.62 -23.76 -18.13
N ARG A 516 3.39 -24.74 -18.61
CA ARG A 516 4.34 -25.50 -17.78
C ARG A 516 5.44 -24.63 -17.21
N GLU A 517 6.04 -23.79 -18.06
CA GLU A 517 7.08 -22.84 -17.68
C GLU A 517 6.59 -21.86 -16.59
N TRP A 518 5.32 -21.45 -16.67
CA TRP A 518 4.74 -20.49 -15.73
C TRP A 518 4.12 -21.15 -14.48
N GLY A 519 4.11 -22.49 -14.43
CA GLY A 519 3.47 -23.26 -13.37
C GLY A 519 1.96 -23.04 -13.29
N ILE A 520 1.32 -22.68 -14.41
CA ILE A 520 -0.13 -22.44 -14.47
C ILE A 520 -0.82 -23.77 -14.77
N PRO A 521 -1.78 -24.22 -13.94
CA PRO A 521 -2.62 -25.37 -14.21
C PRO A 521 -3.28 -25.30 -15.59
N ALA A 522 -3.14 -26.34 -16.42
CA ALA A 522 -3.74 -26.33 -17.76
C ALA A 522 -4.32 -27.69 -18.16
N LEU A 523 -5.58 -27.66 -18.63
CA LEU A 523 -6.25 -28.76 -19.32
C LEU A 523 -6.51 -28.38 -20.78
N VAL A 524 -6.15 -29.27 -21.70
CA VAL A 524 -6.39 -29.09 -23.14
C VAL A 524 -7.20 -30.27 -23.68
N ASN A 525 -7.71 -30.16 -24.90
CA ASN A 525 -8.45 -31.25 -25.55
C ASN A 525 -9.69 -31.71 -24.75
N THR A 526 -10.37 -30.79 -24.06
CA THR A 526 -11.55 -31.10 -23.22
C THR A 526 -12.82 -31.34 -24.03
N HIS A 527 -12.91 -30.83 -25.27
CA HIS A 527 -14.07 -30.85 -26.18
C HIS A 527 -15.36 -30.16 -25.70
N ILE A 528 -15.56 -29.97 -24.40
CA ILE A 528 -16.83 -29.53 -23.80
C ILE A 528 -16.72 -28.28 -22.93
N ALA A 529 -15.51 -27.79 -22.65
CA ALA A 529 -15.30 -26.74 -21.65
C ALA A 529 -15.99 -25.42 -22.03
N THR A 530 -15.95 -24.98 -23.29
CA THR A 530 -16.63 -23.72 -23.67
C THR A 530 -18.16 -23.80 -23.61
N GLU A 531 -18.72 -25.00 -23.73
CA GLU A 531 -20.15 -25.27 -23.63
C GLU A 531 -20.62 -25.35 -22.17
N VAL A 532 -19.87 -26.06 -21.31
CA VAL A 532 -20.23 -26.30 -19.90
C VAL A 532 -19.88 -25.10 -19.01
N LEU A 533 -18.72 -24.48 -19.20
CA LEU A 533 -18.23 -23.42 -18.33
C LEU A 533 -18.77 -22.05 -18.77
N ASN A 534 -19.46 -21.36 -17.86
CA ASN A 534 -20.05 -20.05 -18.13
C ASN A 534 -19.21 -18.91 -17.52
N THR A 535 -19.04 -17.83 -18.27
CA THR A 535 -18.34 -16.63 -17.79
C THR A 535 -19.00 -16.12 -16.52
N GLY A 536 -18.21 -15.85 -15.47
CA GLY A 536 -18.69 -15.40 -14.17
C GLY A 536 -18.88 -16.51 -13.13
N ALA A 537 -18.91 -17.78 -13.53
CA ALA A 537 -18.95 -18.90 -12.58
C ALA A 537 -17.59 -19.06 -11.88
N VAL A 538 -17.59 -19.39 -10.58
CA VAL A 538 -16.36 -19.74 -9.88
C VAL A 538 -16.15 -21.24 -10.00
N VAL A 539 -14.97 -21.65 -10.46
CA VAL A 539 -14.62 -23.07 -10.65
C VAL A 539 -13.21 -23.35 -10.14
N THR A 540 -12.97 -24.60 -9.77
CA THR A 540 -11.64 -25.12 -9.48
C THR A 540 -11.22 -26.10 -10.57
N VAL A 541 -10.12 -25.79 -11.26
CA VAL A 541 -9.49 -26.67 -12.25
C VAL A 541 -8.46 -27.52 -11.52
N ASP A 542 -8.71 -28.82 -11.43
CA ASP A 542 -7.78 -29.83 -10.95
C ASP A 542 -7.15 -30.52 -12.17
N ALA A 543 -6.04 -29.95 -12.65
CA ALA A 543 -5.35 -30.44 -13.83
C ALA A 543 -4.69 -31.81 -13.57
N ASP A 544 -4.29 -32.08 -12.32
CA ASP A 544 -3.71 -33.35 -11.90
C ASP A 544 -4.75 -34.47 -11.85
N GLY A 545 -5.96 -34.15 -11.36
CA GLY A 545 -7.13 -35.03 -11.41
C GLY A 545 -7.91 -35.02 -12.72
N GLN A 546 -7.45 -34.28 -13.75
CA GLN A 546 -8.09 -34.14 -15.06
C GLN A 546 -9.59 -33.79 -15.00
N ARG A 547 -9.96 -32.90 -14.08
CA ARG A 547 -11.35 -32.56 -13.79
C ARG A 547 -11.54 -31.09 -13.45
N VAL A 548 -12.75 -30.60 -13.68
CA VAL A 548 -13.17 -29.25 -13.27
C VAL A 548 -14.32 -29.36 -12.28
N LEU A 549 -14.18 -28.69 -11.14
CA LEU A 549 -15.10 -28.72 -10.01
C LEU A 549 -15.87 -27.41 -9.91
N GLU A 550 -17.11 -27.49 -9.45
CA GLU A 550 -17.94 -26.32 -9.16
C GLU A 550 -17.48 -25.62 -7.87
N GLY A 551 -17.35 -24.28 -7.93
CA GLY A 551 -16.98 -23.47 -6.77
C GLY A 551 -15.51 -23.61 -6.35
N VAL A 552 -15.24 -23.24 -5.10
CA VAL A 552 -13.91 -23.26 -4.50
C VAL A 552 -13.71 -24.61 -3.79
N ALA A 553 -12.79 -25.44 -4.28
CA ALA A 553 -12.40 -26.68 -3.62
C ALA A 553 -11.26 -26.44 -2.63
N GLU A 554 -11.59 -25.96 -1.43
CA GLU A 554 -10.59 -25.57 -0.41
C GLU A 554 -9.63 -26.71 -0.03
N ALA A 555 -10.10 -27.96 0.00
CA ALA A 555 -9.26 -29.10 0.36
C ALA A 555 -8.10 -29.31 -0.64
N LEU A 556 -8.38 -29.20 -1.94
CA LEU A 556 -7.37 -29.31 -3.00
C LEU A 556 -6.41 -28.11 -3.00
N LEU A 557 -6.93 -26.90 -2.77
CA LEU A 557 -6.11 -25.69 -2.69
C LEU A 557 -5.17 -25.72 -1.49
N LYS A 558 -5.66 -26.11 -0.29
CA LYS A 558 -4.85 -26.23 0.94
C LYS A 558 -3.81 -27.33 0.83
N ALA A 559 -4.19 -28.50 0.31
CA ALA A 559 -3.26 -29.62 0.09
C ALA A 559 -2.06 -29.21 -0.78
N ARG A 560 -2.29 -28.33 -1.76
CA ARG A 560 -1.25 -27.79 -2.64
C ARG A 560 -0.47 -26.62 -2.04
N GLU A 561 -1.10 -25.76 -1.24
CA GLU A 561 -0.40 -24.68 -0.49
C GLU A 561 0.61 -25.26 0.52
N SER A 562 0.30 -26.41 1.13
CA SER A 562 1.24 -27.15 2.00
C SER A 562 2.43 -27.77 1.28
N SER A 563 2.38 -27.90 -0.06
CA SER A 563 3.47 -28.38 -0.89
C SER A 563 4.51 -27.30 -1.24
N GLY A 564 4.38 -26.10 -0.64
CA GLY A 564 5.30 -24.98 -0.80
C GLY A 564 4.96 -24.10 -2.03
N PRO A 565 5.20 -22.78 -1.95
CA PRO A 565 5.05 -21.92 -3.11
C PRO A 565 6.06 -22.32 -4.19
N ALA A 566 5.60 -22.46 -5.44
CA ALA A 566 6.47 -22.44 -6.61
C ALA A 566 7.40 -21.24 -6.48
N GLY A 567 8.71 -21.50 -6.59
CA GLY A 567 9.79 -20.72 -5.98
C GLY A 567 9.68 -19.21 -6.10
N GLU A 568 10.21 -18.52 -5.09
CA GLU A 568 10.60 -17.11 -5.20
C GLU A 568 11.29 -16.91 -6.55
N ARG A 569 10.61 -16.24 -7.49
CA ARG A 569 11.16 -16.00 -8.83
C ARG A 569 12.52 -15.34 -8.67
N GLU A 570 13.54 -16.03 -9.16
CA GLU A 570 14.92 -15.54 -9.26
C GLU A 570 14.92 -14.10 -9.80
N GLU A 571 15.80 -13.26 -9.26
CA GLU A 571 15.80 -11.84 -9.59
C GLU A 571 16.21 -11.61 -11.06
N SER A 572 15.27 -11.16 -11.91
CA SER A 572 15.54 -11.03 -13.35
C SER A 572 16.64 -10.00 -13.68
N PRO A 573 17.38 -10.16 -14.81
CA PRO A 573 18.45 -9.25 -15.22
C PRO A 573 18.04 -7.78 -15.27
N PHE A 574 16.83 -7.49 -15.77
CA PHE A 574 16.22 -6.16 -15.75
C PHE A 574 16.21 -5.55 -14.34
N ARG A 575 15.79 -6.32 -13.34
CA ARG A 575 15.61 -5.83 -11.96
C ARG A 575 16.93 -5.59 -11.27
N MET A 576 17.90 -6.50 -11.48
CA MET A 576 19.26 -6.32 -10.99
C MET A 576 19.89 -5.03 -11.54
N ARG A 577 19.74 -4.76 -12.85
CA ARG A 577 20.26 -3.54 -13.48
C ARG A 577 19.54 -2.28 -12.98
N LEU A 578 18.21 -2.28 -12.95
CA LEU A 578 17.44 -1.12 -12.49
C LEU A 578 17.78 -0.77 -11.03
N ARG A 579 17.97 -1.75 -10.15
CA ARG A 579 18.42 -1.50 -8.77
C ARG A 579 19.77 -0.80 -8.75
N ARG A 580 20.76 -1.28 -9.51
CA ARG A 580 22.09 -0.64 -9.61
C ARG A 580 22.00 0.80 -10.14
N ILE A 581 21.12 1.07 -11.10
CA ILE A 581 20.85 2.43 -11.58
C ILE A 581 20.30 3.28 -10.44
N LEU A 582 19.31 2.79 -9.69
CA LEU A 582 18.71 3.52 -8.57
C LEU A 582 19.70 3.88 -7.46
N GLU A 583 20.78 3.10 -7.27
CA GLU A 583 21.85 3.43 -6.31
C GLU A 583 22.61 4.71 -6.68
N HIS A 584 22.70 5.05 -7.97
CA HIS A 584 23.31 6.27 -8.47
C HIS A 584 22.31 7.40 -8.71
N VAL A 585 21.01 7.11 -8.64
CA VAL A 585 19.94 8.08 -8.92
C VAL A 585 19.26 8.56 -7.64
N SER A 586 18.63 7.64 -6.91
CA SER A 586 17.65 7.94 -5.84
C SER A 586 18.25 8.24 -4.47
N ARG A 587 19.37 7.59 -4.13
CA ARG A 587 20.00 7.73 -2.81
C ARG A 587 20.44 9.16 -2.56
N LEU A 588 20.07 9.71 -1.40
CA LEU A 588 20.47 11.05 -0.98
C LEU A 588 21.45 10.97 0.18
N SER A 589 22.68 11.42 -0.05
CA SER A 589 23.75 11.44 0.94
C SER A 589 24.08 12.87 1.41
N LEU A 590 23.83 13.89 0.57
CA LEU A 590 23.96 15.30 0.89
C LEU A 590 22.69 15.85 1.55
N THR A 591 22.52 15.53 2.84
CA THR A 591 21.32 15.87 3.59
C THR A 591 21.39 17.24 4.29
N ASP A 592 22.55 17.68 4.78
CA ASP A 592 22.67 18.98 5.47
C ASP A 592 23.42 20.04 4.63
N PRO A 593 22.73 21.09 4.11
CA PRO A 593 23.33 22.21 3.38
C PRO A 593 24.45 22.97 4.09
N LYS A 594 24.48 22.89 5.44
CA LYS A 594 25.47 23.59 6.27
C LYS A 594 26.65 22.70 6.65
N ALA A 595 26.59 21.40 6.36
CA ALA A 595 27.66 20.50 6.72
C ALA A 595 28.93 20.80 5.90
N PRO A 596 30.13 20.61 6.46
CA PRO A 596 31.39 20.90 5.76
C PRO A 596 31.57 20.11 4.47
N ASN A 597 30.89 18.96 4.35
CA ASN A 597 30.89 18.11 3.18
C ASN A 597 29.82 18.51 2.13
N PHE A 598 29.08 19.60 2.30
CA PHE A 598 28.14 20.11 1.28
C PHE A 598 28.90 20.87 0.17
N VAL A 599 29.75 20.13 -0.54
CA VAL A 599 30.65 20.59 -1.59
C VAL A 599 30.43 19.78 -2.88
N PRO A 600 30.74 20.33 -4.06
CA PRO A 600 30.52 19.62 -5.33
C PRO A 600 31.14 18.22 -5.37
N GLU A 601 32.34 18.04 -4.81
CA GLU A 601 33.10 16.79 -4.81
C GLU A 601 32.46 15.68 -3.94
N ALA A 602 31.52 16.04 -3.07
CA ALA A 602 30.79 15.10 -2.23
C ALA A 602 29.51 14.57 -2.91
N CYS A 603 29.11 15.12 -4.05
CA CYS A 603 27.95 14.64 -4.80
C CYS A 603 28.24 13.26 -5.41
N ARG A 604 27.52 12.23 -4.98
CA ARG A 604 27.73 10.84 -5.43
C ARG A 604 26.59 10.29 -6.28
N THR A 605 25.43 10.94 -6.24
CA THR A 605 24.21 10.52 -6.94
C THR A 605 23.56 11.70 -7.65
N VAL A 606 22.61 11.41 -8.55
CA VAL A 606 21.79 12.44 -9.19
C VAL A 606 21.03 13.27 -8.14
N HIS A 607 20.46 12.63 -7.12
CA HIS A 607 19.75 13.33 -6.04
C HIS A 607 20.68 14.28 -5.27
N ASP A 608 21.93 13.89 -5.02
CA ASP A 608 22.93 14.73 -4.36
C ASP A 608 23.22 16.00 -5.18
N VAL A 609 23.44 15.84 -6.49
CA VAL A 609 23.68 16.98 -7.40
C VAL A 609 22.45 17.88 -7.45
N LEU A 610 21.26 17.29 -7.59
CA LEU A 610 19.99 18.01 -7.64
C LEU A 610 19.83 18.89 -6.39
N ARG A 611 20.02 18.28 -5.22
CA ARG A 611 19.97 18.95 -3.92
C ARG A 611 20.99 20.08 -3.81
N PHE A 612 22.24 19.82 -4.22
CA PHE A 612 23.32 20.80 -4.21
C PHE A 612 23.00 21.99 -5.12
N VAL A 613 22.64 21.72 -6.38
CA VAL A 613 22.37 22.75 -7.39
C VAL A 613 21.18 23.60 -7.00
N HIS A 614 20.09 22.98 -6.53
CA HIS A 614 18.91 23.68 -6.03
C HIS A 614 19.28 24.63 -4.88
N GLU A 615 19.98 24.13 -3.86
CA GLU A 615 20.38 24.93 -2.69
C GLU A 615 21.29 26.12 -3.09
N LYS A 616 22.29 25.86 -3.94
CA LYS A 616 23.22 26.92 -4.37
C LYS A 616 22.55 27.91 -5.31
N ALA A 617 21.68 27.48 -6.22
CA ALA A 617 20.97 28.38 -7.12
C ALA A 617 20.16 29.43 -6.35
N VAL A 618 19.48 29.01 -5.30
CA VAL A 618 18.71 29.96 -4.51
C VAL A 618 19.58 30.84 -3.63
N ALA A 619 20.64 30.28 -3.03
CA ALA A 619 21.63 31.10 -2.32
C ALA A 619 22.18 32.22 -3.24
N GLU A 620 22.51 31.92 -4.49
CA GLU A 620 23.01 32.90 -5.48
C GLU A 620 21.96 33.92 -5.90
N MET A 621 20.68 33.51 -6.01
CA MET A 621 19.58 34.43 -6.30
C MET A 621 19.41 35.46 -5.16
N PHE A 622 19.53 35.04 -3.90
CA PHE A 622 19.34 35.91 -2.74
C PHE A 622 20.62 36.58 -2.19
N SER A 623 21.79 36.31 -2.77
CA SER A 623 23.09 36.89 -2.36
C SER A 623 23.44 38.23 -3.05
N LEU A 624 22.47 38.90 -3.69
CA LEU A 624 22.64 40.26 -4.22
C LEU A 624 22.72 41.29 -3.08
N GLY A 625 23.88 41.37 -2.40
CA GLY A 625 24.05 42.32 -1.29
C GLY A 625 25.46 42.59 -0.78
N GLU A 626 26.51 41.90 -1.24
CA GLU A 626 27.87 42.07 -0.67
C GLU A 626 28.82 42.96 -1.52
N ALA A 627 28.29 43.72 -2.48
CA ALA A 627 29.09 44.75 -3.16
C ALA A 627 28.95 46.10 -2.42
N PRO A 628 30.06 46.74 -1.97
CA PRO A 628 29.98 47.97 -1.20
C PRO A 628 29.46 49.11 -2.08
N GLY A 629 28.31 49.69 -1.71
CA GLY A 629 27.88 51.01 -2.23
C GLY A 629 26.55 51.09 -2.99
N ARG A 630 25.79 49.99 -3.20
CA ARG A 630 24.41 50.07 -3.70
C ARG A 630 23.44 49.30 -2.80
N ARG A 631 22.70 50.03 -1.95
CA ARG A 631 21.56 49.48 -1.19
C ARG A 631 20.41 49.16 -2.16
N MET A 632 20.35 47.94 -2.68
CA MET A 632 19.07 47.36 -3.12
C MET A 632 18.29 46.90 -1.89
N ARG A 633 16.96 47.08 -1.94
CA ARG A 633 16.03 47.02 -0.81
C ARG A 633 15.91 45.59 -0.29
N GLU A 634 16.20 45.42 0.99
CA GLU A 634 16.13 44.18 1.77
C GLU A 634 14.74 43.51 1.62
N ALA A 635 14.69 42.18 1.53
CA ALA A 635 13.44 41.42 1.55
C ALA A 635 12.69 41.69 2.87
N LYS A 636 11.39 42.02 2.80
CA LYS A 636 10.58 42.41 3.96
C LYS A 636 9.60 41.30 4.29
N ARG A 637 9.49 40.95 5.57
CA ARG A 637 8.51 39.94 6.02
C ARG A 637 7.10 40.54 5.97
N LEU A 638 6.13 39.78 5.48
CA LEU A 638 4.72 40.17 5.50
C LEU A 638 4.13 39.85 6.89
N SER A 639 3.58 40.86 7.56
CA SER A 639 2.74 40.67 8.74
C SER A 639 1.29 40.53 8.30
N CYS A 640 0.66 39.38 8.58
CA CYS A 640 -0.70 39.11 8.15
C CYS A 640 -1.44 38.20 9.14
N ASN A 641 -2.77 38.19 9.03
CA ASN A 641 -3.71 37.39 9.81
C ASN A 641 -3.98 36.01 9.21
N ILE A 642 -3.36 35.69 8.08
CA ILE A 642 -3.38 34.35 7.47
C ILE A 642 -2.15 33.59 7.97
N PRO A 643 -2.25 32.28 8.24
CA PRO A 643 -1.14 31.46 8.74
C PRO A 643 -0.04 31.19 7.68
N LEU A 644 0.57 32.25 7.14
CA LEU A 644 1.52 32.23 6.04
C LEU A 644 2.75 33.10 6.36
N VAL A 645 3.95 32.50 6.30
CA VAL A 645 5.21 33.25 6.38
C VAL A 645 5.67 33.61 4.97
N LEU A 646 5.42 34.86 4.57
CA LEU A 646 5.76 35.39 3.24
C LEU A 646 6.83 36.50 3.34
N TYR A 647 7.84 36.46 2.47
CA TYR A 647 8.80 37.56 2.29
C TYR A 647 8.57 38.25 0.95
N ALA A 648 8.36 39.56 0.97
CA ALA A 648 8.17 40.36 -0.23
C ALA A 648 9.45 41.10 -0.61
N VAL A 649 9.76 41.12 -1.91
CA VAL A 649 10.87 41.87 -2.50
C VAL A 649 10.33 42.83 -3.53
N ASP A 650 10.63 44.12 -3.35
CA ASP A 650 10.20 45.19 -4.23
C ASP A 650 11.15 45.34 -5.42
N LEU A 651 10.60 45.22 -6.63
CA LEU A 651 11.31 45.39 -7.89
C LEU A 651 11.40 46.85 -8.36
N GLY A 652 10.77 47.80 -7.63
CA GLY A 652 10.96 49.24 -7.82
C GLY A 652 9.80 50.11 -7.32
N ASP A 653 8.56 49.67 -7.55
CA ASP A 653 7.31 50.40 -7.26
C ASP A 653 6.20 49.49 -6.68
N GLY A 654 6.56 48.32 -6.17
CA GLY A 654 5.64 47.35 -5.58
C GLY A 654 5.25 47.66 -4.13
N PHE A 655 5.98 48.53 -3.43
CA PHE A 655 5.70 48.94 -2.06
C PHE A 655 5.32 50.43 -1.94
N ALA A 656 4.49 50.75 -0.94
CA ALA A 656 4.23 52.11 -0.52
C ALA A 656 5.51 52.78 0.01
N SER A 657 5.63 54.11 -0.13
CA SER A 657 6.82 54.85 0.31
C SER A 657 7.09 54.72 1.81
N SER A 658 6.05 54.51 2.61
CA SER A 658 6.14 54.24 4.06
C SER A 658 6.83 52.91 4.37
N ALA A 659 6.74 51.91 3.48
CA ALA A 659 7.27 50.57 3.71
C ALA A 659 8.80 50.50 3.63
N ILE A 660 9.48 51.49 3.01
CA ILE A 660 10.90 51.44 2.64
C ILE A 660 11.82 51.23 3.86
N PHE A 661 11.45 51.74 5.04
CA PHE A 661 12.27 51.69 6.26
C PHE A 661 11.92 50.55 7.23
N HIS A 662 10.85 49.78 6.97
CA HIS A 662 10.43 48.70 7.87
C HIS A 662 11.00 47.34 7.44
N ARG A 663 11.39 46.50 8.41
CA ARG A 663 11.78 45.09 8.17
C ARG A 663 10.57 44.16 7.98
N GLU A 664 9.42 44.57 8.52
CA GLU A 664 8.15 43.87 8.45
C GLU A 664 7.08 44.83 7.94
N ILE A 665 6.25 44.38 7.00
CA ILE A 665 5.26 45.20 6.29
C ILE A 665 3.89 44.53 6.30
N GLY A 666 2.81 45.29 6.40
CA GLY A 666 1.44 44.79 6.23
C GLY A 666 1.04 44.67 4.75
N PRO A 667 0.01 43.87 4.42
CA PRO A 667 -0.48 43.71 3.04
C PRO A 667 -0.97 45.03 2.43
N GLU A 668 -1.52 45.94 3.22
CA GLU A 668 -1.92 47.30 2.79
C GLU A 668 -0.74 48.16 2.32
N GLN A 669 0.49 47.80 2.70
CA GLN A 669 1.71 48.51 2.30
C GLN A 669 2.30 47.98 0.97
N ILE A 670 1.73 46.91 0.39
CA ILE A 670 2.11 46.38 -0.93
C ILE A 670 1.17 46.98 -1.98
N THR A 671 1.67 47.88 -2.82
CA THR A 671 0.86 48.62 -3.80
C THR A 671 0.63 47.87 -5.12
N SER A 672 1.18 46.66 -5.26
CA SER A 672 1.01 45.81 -6.43
C SER A 672 -0.46 45.43 -6.66
N ILE A 673 -1.01 45.79 -7.82
CA ILE A 673 -2.38 45.48 -8.23
C ILE A 673 -2.63 43.96 -8.18
N PRO A 674 -1.83 43.09 -8.83
CA PRO A 674 -2.08 41.65 -8.79
C PRO A 674 -2.01 41.05 -7.38
N PHE A 675 -1.12 41.57 -6.52
CA PHE A 675 -1.05 41.13 -5.12
C PHE A 675 -2.33 41.45 -4.35
N GLN A 676 -2.86 42.67 -4.48
CA GLN A 676 -4.05 43.11 -3.75
C GLN A 676 -5.29 42.28 -4.10
N PHE A 677 -5.53 41.99 -5.38
CA PHE A 677 -6.70 41.18 -5.78
C PHE A 677 -6.59 39.72 -5.35
N LEU A 678 -5.39 39.13 -5.46
CA LEU A 678 -5.15 37.79 -4.95
C LEU A 678 -5.34 37.73 -3.43
N TRP A 679 -4.75 38.68 -2.70
CA TRP A 679 -4.82 38.77 -1.24
C TRP A 679 -6.27 38.96 -0.75
N GLN A 680 -7.05 39.78 -1.47
CA GLN A 680 -8.46 39.97 -1.19
C GLN A 680 -9.24 38.66 -1.31
N GLY A 681 -9.01 37.88 -2.37
CA GLY A 681 -9.64 36.57 -2.55
C GLY A 681 -9.24 35.57 -1.46
N MET A 682 -7.97 35.58 -1.06
CA MET A 682 -7.48 34.72 0.03
C MET A 682 -8.15 35.08 1.36
N THR A 683 -8.33 36.36 1.68
CA THR A 683 -8.87 36.82 2.98
C THR A 683 -10.39 36.85 3.06
N GLU A 684 -11.09 36.50 1.98
CA GLU A 684 -12.55 36.62 1.88
C GLU A 684 -13.34 35.62 2.72
N TRP A 685 -12.80 34.42 2.90
CA TRP A 685 -13.38 33.35 3.73
C TRP A 685 -12.47 33.09 4.94
N PRO A 686 -12.47 33.98 5.95
CA PRO A 686 -11.60 33.87 7.11
C PRO A 686 -11.77 32.54 7.86
N GLU A 687 -12.95 31.93 7.83
CA GLU A 687 -13.25 30.60 8.38
C GLU A 687 -12.40 29.47 7.76
N GLU A 688 -11.96 29.61 6.50
CA GLU A 688 -11.05 28.65 5.86
C GLU A 688 -9.64 28.72 6.45
N TRP A 689 -9.29 29.86 7.07
CA TRP A 689 -8.02 30.07 7.77
C TRP A 689 -8.10 29.81 9.28
N ASP A 690 -9.27 30.06 9.88
CA ASP A 690 -9.57 29.91 11.33
C ASP A 690 -9.91 28.46 11.76
N THR A 691 -9.49 27.47 10.97
CA THR A 691 -9.46 26.10 11.49
C THR A 691 -8.39 26.08 12.59
N GLY A 692 -8.79 25.96 13.85
CA GLY A 692 -7.93 25.84 15.06
C GLY A 692 -6.99 24.63 15.08
N ARG A 693 -6.39 24.31 13.93
CA ARG A 693 -5.55 23.19 13.59
C ARG A 693 -4.19 23.76 13.24
N VAL A 694 -3.24 23.51 14.14
CA VAL A 694 -1.81 23.41 13.87
C VAL A 694 -1.27 24.51 12.94
N HIS A 695 -0.84 25.61 13.56
CA HIS A 695 0.33 26.31 13.04
C HIS A 695 1.52 25.35 13.17
N VAL A 696 1.59 24.40 12.24
CA VAL A 696 2.79 23.60 12.08
C VAL A 696 3.84 24.63 11.71
N ASP A 697 4.86 24.76 12.54
CA ASP A 697 6.15 25.25 12.08
C ASP A 697 6.60 24.25 11.01
N TRP A 698 6.19 24.46 9.76
CA TRP A 698 6.36 23.52 8.66
C TRP A 698 7.84 23.24 8.40
N ALA A 699 8.70 24.17 8.79
CA ALA A 699 10.15 24.00 8.78
C ALA A 699 10.64 22.93 9.80
N ASN A 700 9.84 22.64 10.84
CA ASN A 700 10.04 21.52 11.76
C ASN A 700 9.25 20.23 11.37
N LEU A 701 8.17 20.32 10.59
CA LEU A 701 7.49 19.12 10.09
C LEU A 701 8.19 18.51 8.87
N GLU A 702 8.81 19.31 8.00
CA GLU A 702 9.73 18.82 6.96
C GLU A 702 10.94 18.09 7.57
N ARG A 703 11.38 18.50 8.77
CA ARG A 703 12.40 17.77 9.55
C ARG A 703 11.92 16.40 10.06
N MET A 704 10.62 16.12 10.03
CA MET A 704 10.01 14.93 10.61
C MET A 704 9.45 13.94 9.58
N THR A 705 9.00 14.38 8.40
CA THR A 705 8.38 13.51 7.38
C THR A 705 9.37 12.94 6.36
N SER A 706 10.50 13.60 6.12
CA SER A 706 11.62 13.03 5.38
C SER A 706 12.40 12.16 6.35
N GLY A 707 12.32 10.83 6.20
CA GLY A 707 12.97 9.85 7.08
C GLY A 707 14.50 9.97 7.19
N GLU A 708 15.12 10.93 6.50
CA GLU A 708 16.52 11.30 6.58
C GLU A 708 16.60 12.85 6.62
N GLY A 709 17.35 13.42 7.56
CA GLY A 709 17.28 14.84 7.92
C GLY A 709 17.83 15.81 6.88
N ILE A 710 17.01 16.22 5.90
CA ILE A 710 17.49 16.82 4.64
C ILE A 710 17.38 18.36 4.49
N VAL A 711 16.78 19.13 5.41
CA VAL A 711 16.66 20.59 5.21
C VAL A 711 17.03 21.44 6.43
N SER A 712 17.95 22.38 6.23
CA SER A 712 18.41 23.36 7.23
C SER A 712 17.49 24.59 7.23
N LEU A 713 16.99 24.96 8.42
CA LEU A 713 16.05 26.08 8.67
C LEU A 713 16.57 27.50 8.38
N ASP A 714 17.89 27.71 8.24
CA ASP A 714 18.40 29.06 7.89
C ASP A 714 18.50 29.30 6.40
N SER A 715 18.01 28.36 5.60
CA SER A 715 18.00 28.51 4.17
C SER A 715 16.85 29.42 3.76
N LYS A 716 17.17 30.60 3.20
CA LYS A 716 16.20 31.53 2.57
C LYS A 716 15.36 30.87 1.46
N LEU A 717 15.65 29.60 1.14
CA LEU A 717 14.96 28.70 0.22
C LEU A 717 13.56 28.23 0.62
N LEU A 718 13.27 28.10 1.91
CA LEU A 718 12.01 27.49 2.37
C LEU A 718 10.90 28.49 2.67
N ALA A 719 11.17 29.78 2.55
CA ALA A 719 10.18 30.80 2.85
C ALA A 719 9.28 31.04 1.63
N SER A 720 7.97 31.17 1.85
CA SER A 720 7.11 31.69 0.78
C SER A 720 7.63 33.09 0.43
N PHE A 721 7.72 33.42 -0.85
CA PHE A 721 8.20 34.74 -1.27
C PHE A 721 7.37 35.34 -2.40
N ALA A 722 7.33 36.68 -2.42
CA ALA A 722 6.65 37.47 -3.42
C ALA A 722 7.64 38.47 -4.03
N LEU A 723 7.84 38.41 -5.35
CA LEU A 723 8.50 39.48 -6.10
C LEU A 723 7.40 40.39 -6.65
N VAL A 724 7.42 41.66 -6.23
CA VAL A 724 6.33 42.59 -6.54
C VAL A 724 6.83 43.85 -7.26
N SER A 725 6.09 44.26 -8.28
CA SER A 725 6.07 45.62 -8.81
C SER A 725 4.62 46.09 -8.89
N ARG A 726 4.36 47.33 -9.32
CA ARG A 726 2.99 47.86 -9.40
C ARG A 726 2.03 46.97 -10.20
N ASP A 727 2.47 46.44 -11.33
CA ASP A 727 1.64 45.67 -12.26
C ASP A 727 2.05 44.19 -12.35
N TYR A 728 3.08 43.74 -11.62
CA TYR A 728 3.62 42.38 -11.68
C TYR A 728 3.68 41.71 -10.31
N LEU A 729 3.38 40.41 -10.28
CA LEU A 729 3.55 39.54 -9.12
C LEU A 729 4.11 38.20 -9.56
N ASN A 730 5.23 37.81 -8.94
CA ASN A 730 5.67 36.42 -8.87
C ASN A 730 5.55 35.95 -7.43
N LEU A 731 4.67 35.01 -7.17
CA LEU A 731 4.37 34.52 -5.83
C LEU A 731 4.65 33.02 -5.76
N ASN A 732 5.52 32.64 -4.84
CA ASN A 732 5.79 31.24 -4.49
C ASN A 732 5.24 31.02 -3.08
N VAL A 733 4.12 30.33 -2.99
CA VAL A 733 3.45 30.04 -1.72
C VAL A 733 3.54 28.57 -1.40
N ARG A 734 3.88 28.28 -0.16
CA ARG A 734 3.87 26.93 0.38
C ARG A 734 2.87 26.83 1.53
N PHE A 735 1.83 26.03 1.33
CA PHE A 735 0.83 25.72 2.34
C PHE A 735 1.03 24.27 2.81
N GLY A 736 1.97 24.06 3.73
CA GLY A 736 2.35 22.73 4.19
C GLY A 736 2.90 21.84 3.07
N PHE A 737 2.16 20.79 2.70
CA PHE A 737 2.54 19.84 1.65
C PHE A 737 2.13 20.28 0.23
N HIS A 738 1.45 21.42 0.09
CA HIS A 738 1.03 21.98 -1.20
C HIS A 738 1.95 23.14 -1.59
N PHE A 739 2.38 23.14 -2.84
CA PHE A 739 3.21 24.17 -3.44
C PHE A 739 2.45 24.86 -4.56
N THR A 740 2.46 26.19 -4.56
CA THR A 740 1.83 27.00 -5.60
C THR A 740 2.79 28.06 -6.10
N VAL A 741 2.97 28.10 -7.42
CA VAL A 741 3.68 29.18 -8.12
C VAL A 741 2.67 29.96 -8.93
N LEU A 742 2.63 31.27 -8.73
CA LEU A 742 1.81 32.20 -9.48
C LEU A 742 2.69 33.27 -10.12
N ASP A 743 2.60 33.42 -11.44
CA ASP A 743 3.31 34.42 -12.23
C ASP A 743 2.29 35.22 -13.02
N THR A 744 2.17 36.52 -12.76
CA THR A 744 1.13 37.35 -13.35
C THR A 744 1.59 38.77 -13.63
N LEU A 745 1.11 39.29 -14.76
CA LEU A 745 1.21 40.70 -15.16
C LEU A 745 -0.21 41.22 -15.39
N CYS A 746 -0.60 42.28 -14.66
CA CYS A 746 -1.86 42.99 -14.85
C CYS A 746 -1.57 44.48 -15.07
N SER A 747 -1.34 44.86 -16.32
CA SER A 747 -1.15 46.23 -16.81
C SER A 747 -2.42 46.78 -17.48
N ARG A 748 -2.40 48.07 -17.84
CA ARG A 748 -3.48 48.72 -18.61
C ARG A 748 -3.53 48.30 -20.08
N VAL A 749 -2.55 47.52 -20.54
CA VAL A 749 -2.45 47.04 -21.92
C VAL A 749 -2.93 45.61 -21.96
N ASP A 750 -4.18 45.40 -22.39
CA ASP A 750 -4.84 44.08 -22.36
C ASP A 750 -4.05 42.97 -23.08
N ALA A 751 -3.31 43.32 -24.13
CA ALA A 751 -2.49 42.37 -24.90
C ALA A 751 -1.30 41.81 -24.10
N GLU A 752 -0.89 42.46 -23.01
CA GLU A 752 0.25 42.07 -22.18
C GLU A 752 -0.16 41.27 -20.95
N ASN A 753 -1.44 41.32 -20.56
CA ASN A 753 -1.92 40.72 -19.32
C ASN A 753 -1.93 39.19 -19.40
N TYR A 754 -1.43 38.54 -18.34
CA TYR A 754 -1.48 37.08 -18.21
C TYR A 754 -1.48 36.63 -16.76
N ILE A 755 -1.95 35.40 -16.56
CA ILE A 755 -1.86 34.68 -15.31
C ILE A 755 -1.39 33.26 -15.62
N SER A 756 -0.32 32.82 -14.96
CA SER A 756 0.22 31.48 -15.04
C SER A 756 0.33 30.91 -13.63
N MET A 757 -0.29 29.75 -13.40
CA MET A 757 -0.31 29.06 -12.12
C MET A 757 0.20 27.63 -12.27
N ARG A 758 1.03 27.20 -11.32
CA ARG A 758 1.35 25.81 -11.07
C ARG A 758 0.94 25.45 -9.66
N PHE A 759 0.32 24.27 -9.50
CA PHE A 759 -0.09 23.72 -8.21
C PHE A 759 0.35 22.26 -8.15
N GLU A 760 1.08 21.88 -7.10
CA GLU A 760 1.59 20.51 -6.93
C GLU A 760 1.73 20.11 -5.45
N GLY A 761 1.78 18.80 -5.19
CA GLY A 761 2.03 18.22 -3.86
C GLY A 761 0.77 17.95 -3.03
N GLY A 762 0.90 17.17 -1.96
CA GLY A 762 -0.17 16.93 -1.00
C GLY A 762 0.11 15.93 0.10
N GLY A 763 -0.67 16.02 1.17
CA GLY A 763 -0.55 15.16 2.36
C GLY A 763 -1.56 14.00 2.37
N GLY A 764 -2.53 14.00 1.45
CA GLY A 764 -3.54 12.96 1.28
C GLY A 764 -3.08 11.74 0.49
N THR A 765 -3.98 10.77 0.29
CA THR A 765 -3.72 9.59 -0.55
C THR A 765 -3.51 10.01 -2.02
N GLU A 766 -2.92 9.13 -2.84
CA GLU A 766 -2.78 9.37 -4.29
C GLU A 766 -4.14 9.66 -4.93
N GLU A 767 -5.17 8.89 -4.54
CA GLU A 767 -6.56 9.09 -4.96
C GLU A 767 -7.10 10.46 -4.54
N GLY A 768 -6.95 10.86 -3.28
CA GLY A 768 -7.45 12.16 -2.79
C GLY A 768 -6.75 13.35 -3.45
N ARG A 769 -5.44 13.23 -3.73
CA ARG A 769 -4.67 14.26 -4.47
C ARG A 769 -5.15 14.39 -5.92
N SER A 770 -5.45 13.28 -6.58
CA SER A 770 -6.01 13.26 -7.94
C SER A 770 -7.42 13.87 -7.99
N LEU A 771 -8.27 13.57 -7.01
CA LEU A 771 -9.62 14.15 -6.91
C LEU A 771 -9.60 15.67 -6.70
N ARG A 772 -8.68 16.17 -5.88
CA ARG A 772 -8.49 17.62 -5.71
C ARG A 772 -7.96 18.25 -7.01
N ALA A 773 -7.06 17.58 -7.73
CA ALA A 773 -6.58 18.08 -9.01
C ALA A 773 -7.73 18.23 -10.02
N HIS A 774 -8.66 17.26 -10.07
CA HIS A 774 -9.89 17.36 -10.82
C HIS A 774 -10.80 18.51 -10.37
N PHE A 775 -10.95 18.73 -9.05
CA PHE A 775 -11.71 19.87 -8.52
C PHE A 775 -11.16 21.22 -9.02
N ILE A 776 -9.84 21.42 -8.90
CA ILE A 776 -9.16 22.65 -9.34
C ILE A 776 -9.28 22.82 -10.87
N GLN A 777 -9.08 21.74 -11.62
CA GLN A 777 -9.22 21.71 -13.08
C GLN A 777 -10.61 22.20 -13.51
N LYS A 778 -11.68 21.60 -12.98
CA LYS A 778 -13.07 21.94 -13.33
C LYS A 778 -13.38 23.43 -13.10
N ILE A 779 -12.87 24.03 -12.02
CA ILE A 779 -13.06 25.45 -11.71
C ILE A 779 -12.27 26.33 -12.70
N LEU A 780 -11.00 26.04 -12.94
CA LEU A 780 -10.14 26.86 -13.79
C LEU A 780 -10.54 26.81 -15.27
N GLU A 781 -10.93 25.64 -15.78
CA GLU A 781 -11.40 25.47 -17.17
C GLU A 781 -12.70 26.26 -17.41
N LYS A 782 -13.66 26.21 -16.48
CA LYS A 782 -14.89 27.04 -16.56
C LYS A 782 -14.61 28.54 -16.58
N GLN A 783 -13.46 28.95 -16.05
CA GLN A 783 -13.01 30.35 -16.02
C GLN A 783 -12.10 30.68 -17.21
N GLY A 784 -11.98 29.80 -18.20
CA GLY A 784 -11.27 30.06 -19.45
C GLY A 784 -9.74 29.95 -19.35
N PHE A 785 -9.21 29.26 -18.34
CA PHE A 785 -7.80 28.87 -18.31
C PHE A 785 -7.56 27.65 -19.21
N GLN A 786 -6.39 27.59 -19.84
CA GLN A 786 -5.86 26.35 -20.41
C GLN A 786 -5.20 25.57 -19.27
N VAL A 787 -5.72 24.37 -18.97
CA VAL A 787 -5.27 23.54 -17.86
C VAL A 787 -4.69 22.23 -18.39
N LEU A 788 -3.53 21.84 -17.86
CA LEU A 788 -2.90 20.53 -18.04
C LEU A 788 -2.74 19.88 -16.68
N VAL A 789 -3.20 18.64 -16.53
CA VAL A 789 -3.08 17.84 -15.31
C VAL A 789 -2.20 16.63 -15.58
N GLU A 790 -1.14 16.48 -14.80
CA GLU A 790 -0.23 15.32 -14.83
C GLU A 790 -0.10 14.76 -13.41
N GLY A 791 -0.84 13.70 -13.09
CA GLY A 791 -0.89 13.15 -11.72
C GLY A 791 -1.62 14.09 -10.75
N ASP A 792 -0.93 14.60 -9.72
CA ASP A 792 -1.42 15.61 -8.79
C ASP A 792 -0.93 17.04 -9.11
N SER A 793 -0.16 17.20 -10.19
CA SER A 793 0.34 18.48 -10.66
C SER A 793 -0.61 19.12 -11.67
N ILE A 794 -0.83 20.42 -11.51
CA ILE A 794 -1.72 21.22 -12.35
C ILE A 794 -0.95 22.42 -12.86
N THR A 795 -0.92 22.58 -14.18
CA THR A 795 -0.44 23.80 -14.84
C THR A 795 -1.60 24.49 -15.52
N ALA A 796 -1.88 25.73 -15.14
CA ALA A 796 -2.98 26.53 -15.67
C ALA A 796 -2.48 27.89 -16.18
N SER A 797 -2.91 28.32 -17.37
CA SER A 797 -2.54 29.63 -17.90
C SER A 797 -3.65 30.31 -18.69
N VAL A 798 -3.67 31.64 -18.64
CA VAL A 798 -4.53 32.50 -19.45
C VAL A 798 -3.77 33.77 -19.81
N ALA A 799 -3.91 34.27 -21.03
CA ALA A 799 -3.16 35.42 -21.52
C ALA A 799 -4.00 36.28 -22.47
N ARG A 800 -3.58 37.53 -22.65
CA ARG A 800 -4.23 38.55 -23.49
C ARG A 800 -5.67 38.86 -23.06
N ILE A 801 -5.85 39.09 -21.76
CA ILE A 801 -7.15 39.37 -21.15
C ILE A 801 -7.27 40.83 -20.68
N PRO A 802 -8.48 41.42 -20.68
CA PRO A 802 -8.69 42.75 -20.11
C PRO A 802 -8.21 42.85 -18.66
N LEU A 803 -7.72 44.03 -18.25
CA LEU A 803 -7.25 44.25 -16.87
C LEU A 803 -8.30 43.84 -15.82
N ARG A 804 -9.57 44.15 -16.06
CA ARG A 804 -10.68 43.80 -15.15
C ARG A 804 -10.86 42.28 -15.02
N ASP A 805 -10.66 41.55 -16.11
CA ASP A 805 -10.75 40.08 -16.11
C ASP A 805 -9.52 39.46 -15.42
N CYS A 806 -8.34 40.09 -15.56
CA CYS A 806 -7.12 39.73 -14.81
C CYS A 806 -7.39 39.81 -13.30
N GLN A 807 -7.98 40.93 -12.85
CA GLN A 807 -8.33 41.19 -11.45
C GLN A 807 -9.37 40.19 -10.90
N ASP A 808 -10.47 39.99 -11.62
CA ASP A 808 -11.53 39.05 -11.23
C ASP A 808 -11.01 37.61 -11.10
N LYS A 809 -10.13 37.18 -12.01
CA LYS A 809 -9.53 35.85 -11.98
C LYS A 809 -8.53 35.69 -10.84
N LEU A 810 -7.72 36.71 -10.53
CA LEU A 810 -6.82 36.67 -9.38
C LEU A 810 -7.58 36.59 -8.05
N GLU A 811 -8.71 37.29 -7.93
CA GLU A 811 -9.59 37.18 -6.76
C GLU A 811 -10.17 35.77 -6.61
N LEU A 812 -10.66 35.17 -7.70
CA LEU A 812 -11.12 33.79 -7.71
C LEU A 812 -9.99 32.81 -7.33
N MET A 813 -8.78 33.02 -7.84
CA MET A 813 -7.62 32.18 -7.49
C MET A 813 -7.27 32.30 -6.02
N GLY A 814 -7.38 33.50 -5.43
CA GLY A 814 -7.20 33.70 -3.99
C GLY A 814 -8.18 32.84 -3.17
N ARG A 815 -9.46 32.83 -3.57
CA ARG A 815 -10.49 31.97 -2.95
C ARG A 815 -10.18 30.49 -3.14
N LEU A 816 -9.76 30.10 -4.34
CA LEU A 816 -9.40 28.72 -4.66
C LEU A 816 -8.22 28.23 -3.79
N LEU A 817 -7.22 29.08 -3.55
CA LEU A 817 -6.11 28.76 -2.65
C LEU A 817 -6.55 28.62 -1.18
N SER A 818 -7.59 29.35 -0.75
CA SER A 818 -8.11 29.21 0.62
C SER A 818 -8.77 27.85 0.87
N VAL A 819 -9.54 27.31 -0.10
CA VAL A 819 -10.32 26.07 0.07
C VAL A 819 -9.57 24.79 -0.29
N THR A 820 -8.47 24.89 -1.04
CA THR A 820 -7.71 23.70 -1.50
C THR A 820 -6.83 23.09 -0.41
N ARG A 821 -6.65 23.80 0.72
CA ARG A 821 -5.88 23.36 1.88
C ARG A 821 -6.54 22.13 2.53
N LEU A 822 -5.84 21.00 2.50
CA LEU A 822 -6.28 19.67 3.00
C LEU A 822 -7.44 19.02 2.21
N LEU A 823 -7.81 19.57 1.05
CA LEU A 823 -8.91 19.02 0.25
C LEU A 823 -8.61 17.58 -0.23
N ASP A 824 -7.33 17.30 -0.51
CA ASP A 824 -6.77 15.99 -0.84
C ASP A 824 -6.92 14.95 0.28
N MET A 825 -7.16 15.39 1.53
CA MET A 825 -7.39 14.49 2.66
C MET A 825 -8.89 14.29 2.95
N ARG A 826 -9.76 15.09 2.32
CA ARG A 826 -11.23 15.05 2.51
C ARG A 826 -11.94 14.32 1.37
N LEU A 827 -11.41 14.40 0.15
CA LEU A 827 -11.98 13.76 -1.02
C LEU A 827 -11.63 12.26 -1.04
N THR A 828 -12.67 11.42 -1.19
CA THR A 828 -12.54 9.95 -1.22
C THR A 828 -13.19 9.33 -2.46
N ARG A 829 -14.14 10.02 -3.10
CA ARG A 829 -14.87 9.54 -4.28
C ARG A 829 -15.08 10.66 -5.31
N GLU A 830 -15.07 10.29 -6.59
CA GLU A 830 -15.26 11.22 -7.74
C GLU A 830 -16.59 12.00 -7.66
N GLU A 831 -17.67 11.34 -7.20
CA GLU A 831 -19.00 11.96 -7.04
C GLU A 831 -19.00 13.18 -6.11
N GLN A 832 -18.05 13.27 -5.17
CA GLN A 832 -17.94 14.41 -4.25
C GLN A 832 -17.40 15.67 -4.95
N VAL A 833 -16.64 15.50 -6.03
CA VAL A 833 -15.98 16.61 -6.74
C VAL A 833 -17.02 17.54 -7.36
N ASP A 834 -18.02 17.00 -8.04
CA ASP A 834 -19.06 17.81 -8.69
C ASP A 834 -19.91 18.60 -7.70
N GLY A 835 -20.24 18.00 -6.55
CA GLY A 835 -20.91 18.68 -5.45
C GLY A 835 -20.07 19.85 -4.90
N MET A 836 -18.78 19.62 -4.66
CA MET A 836 -17.90 20.68 -4.14
C MET A 836 -17.65 21.81 -5.15
N VAL A 837 -17.58 21.51 -6.45
CA VAL A 837 -17.51 22.53 -7.50
C VAL A 837 -18.76 23.41 -7.46
N ALA A 838 -19.94 22.81 -7.34
CA ALA A 838 -21.20 23.56 -7.25
C ALA A 838 -21.26 24.44 -5.98
N ASP A 839 -20.82 23.91 -4.83
CA ASP A 839 -20.77 24.64 -3.57
C ASP A 839 -19.80 25.83 -3.63
N PHE A 840 -18.61 25.63 -4.21
CA PHE A 840 -17.62 26.70 -4.40
C PHE A 840 -18.17 27.82 -5.31
N GLU A 841 -18.86 27.46 -6.38
CA GLU A 841 -19.50 28.41 -7.31
C GLU A 841 -20.65 29.17 -6.63
N ALA A 842 -21.46 28.48 -5.82
CA ALA A 842 -22.55 29.10 -5.07
C ALA A 842 -22.02 30.12 -4.05
N ARG A 843 -21.00 29.76 -3.24
CA ARG A 843 -20.35 30.67 -2.29
C ARG A 843 -19.70 31.87 -3.00
N SER A 844 -19.00 31.62 -4.10
CA SER A 844 -18.36 32.68 -4.91
C SER A 844 -19.38 33.66 -5.52
N SER A 845 -20.57 33.17 -5.89
CA SER A 845 -21.63 33.98 -6.48
C SER A 845 -22.40 34.81 -5.44
N GLN A 846 -22.64 34.25 -4.25
CA GLN A 846 -23.29 34.96 -3.13
C GLN A 846 -22.45 36.16 -2.66
N SER A 847 -21.13 35.99 -2.58
CA SER A 847 -20.22 37.06 -2.15
C SER A 847 -20.19 38.26 -3.14
N ARG A 848 -20.30 37.98 -4.45
CA ARG A 848 -20.49 39.01 -5.49
C ARG A 848 -21.82 39.78 -5.35
N SER A 849 -22.86 39.17 -4.78
CA SER A 849 -24.19 39.79 -4.61
C SER A 849 -24.26 40.73 -3.39
N HIS A 850 -23.62 40.37 -2.27
CA HIS A 850 -23.55 41.22 -1.07
C HIS A 850 -22.78 42.53 -1.32
N ARG A 851 -21.74 42.48 -2.16
CA ARG A 851 -20.93 43.66 -2.51
C ARG A 851 -21.66 44.67 -3.40
N LYS A 852 -22.64 44.25 -4.21
CA LYS A 852 -23.50 45.17 -4.99
C LYS A 852 -24.51 45.93 -4.12
N ARG A 853 -24.77 45.49 -2.87
CA ARG A 853 -25.67 46.16 -1.92
C ARG A 853 -24.96 47.12 -0.95
N SER A 854 -23.65 46.96 -0.74
CA SER A 854 -22.87 47.73 0.25
C SER A 854 -22.35 49.10 -0.24
N THR A 855 -22.70 49.56 -1.44
CA THR A 855 -22.29 50.87 -1.98
C THR A 855 -23.36 51.97 -1.87
N ARG A 856 -24.05 52.07 -0.72
CA ARG A 856 -24.83 53.28 -0.35
C ARG A 856 -24.51 53.67 1.11
N GLY A 857 -24.14 54.94 1.27
CA GLY A 857 -23.48 55.53 2.45
C GLY A 857 -24.33 55.67 3.73
N PRO A 858 -23.76 56.30 4.77
CA PRO A 858 -24.07 56.02 6.18
C PRO A 858 -25.19 56.90 6.74
N GLY A 859 -25.93 56.37 7.72
CA GLY A 859 -26.79 57.15 8.60
C GLY A 859 -27.61 56.29 9.56
N GLY A 860 -27.57 56.63 10.84
CA GLY A 860 -28.57 56.23 11.84
C GLY A 860 -28.04 55.32 12.95
N VAL A 861 -27.70 55.93 14.09
CA VAL A 861 -27.58 55.29 15.40
C VAL A 861 -28.98 54.83 15.82
N ASP A 862 -29.10 53.62 16.38
CA ASP A 862 -30.00 53.42 17.52
C ASP A 862 -29.56 52.26 18.40
N ASP A 863 -29.68 52.55 19.69
CA ASP A 863 -29.31 51.79 20.87
C ASP A 863 -30.49 50.87 21.25
N SER A 864 -30.24 49.58 21.48
CA SER A 864 -30.95 48.79 22.48
C SER A 864 -30.34 47.40 22.60
N THR A 865 -30.04 47.08 23.85
CA THR A 865 -29.41 45.88 24.36
C THR A 865 -30.35 44.68 24.38
N ALA A 866 -29.81 43.50 24.03
CA ALA A 866 -30.24 42.21 24.55
C ALA A 866 -28.97 41.44 24.89
N VAL A 867 -28.73 41.26 26.19
CA VAL A 867 -27.67 40.42 26.75
C VAL A 867 -28.20 38.99 26.75
N GLU A 868 -27.57 38.09 26.02
CA GLU A 868 -27.72 36.64 26.23
C GLU A 868 -26.63 36.21 27.24
N GLU A 869 -27.07 35.58 28.33
CA GLU A 869 -26.23 35.09 29.43
C GLU A 869 -25.32 33.93 28.96
N GLU A 870 -24.00 34.06 29.17
CA GLU A 870 -23.04 32.97 29.00
C GLU A 870 -23.02 32.03 30.22
N PRO A 871 -22.78 30.71 30.06
CA PRO A 871 -22.85 29.75 31.16
C PRO A 871 -21.71 29.92 32.17
N THR A 872 -22.08 30.07 33.44
CA THR A 872 -21.19 30.26 34.61
C THR A 872 -20.65 28.93 35.16
N GLY A 873 -19.75 28.25 34.44
CA GLY A 873 -19.15 27.00 34.90
C GLY A 873 -17.72 26.78 34.42
N TYR A 874 -16.92 26.03 35.19
CA TYR A 874 -15.52 25.74 34.86
C TYR A 874 -15.39 24.96 33.56
N ALA A 875 -14.68 25.49 32.56
CA ALA A 875 -14.64 24.88 31.23
C ALA A 875 -13.66 23.70 31.14
N LEU A 876 -14.17 22.47 31.17
CA LEU A 876 -13.41 21.24 30.90
C LEU A 876 -13.38 20.89 29.41
N THR A 877 -12.22 20.47 28.90
CA THR A 877 -12.10 19.89 27.55
C THR A 877 -11.77 18.41 27.64
N TRP A 878 -12.70 17.55 27.24
CA TRP A 878 -12.54 16.09 27.28
C TRP A 878 -11.73 15.57 26.08
N ILE A 879 -10.70 14.77 26.35
CA ILE A 879 -9.86 14.05 25.35
C ILE A 879 -10.41 12.66 25.08
N THR A 880 -10.89 12.01 26.13
CA THR A 880 -11.56 10.71 26.12
C THR A 880 -12.73 10.78 27.08
N GLN A 881 -13.53 9.71 27.19
CA GLN A 881 -14.60 9.67 28.18
C GLN A 881 -14.08 9.74 29.63
N ARG A 882 -12.77 9.48 29.84
CA ARG A 882 -12.12 9.42 31.17
C ARG A 882 -10.98 10.41 31.37
N LEU A 883 -10.62 11.21 30.38
CA LEU A 883 -9.47 12.13 30.45
C LEU A 883 -9.86 13.52 29.98
N ALA A 884 -9.68 14.52 30.82
CA ALA A 884 -9.98 15.92 30.55
C ALA A 884 -8.77 16.84 30.80
N VAL A 885 -8.84 18.04 30.22
CA VAL A 885 -7.87 19.13 30.44
C VAL A 885 -8.55 20.43 30.77
N GLY A 886 -7.85 21.29 31.49
CA GLY A 886 -8.29 22.64 31.82
C GLY A 886 -7.13 23.51 32.31
N HIS A 887 -7.43 24.78 32.61
CA HIS A 887 -6.51 25.66 33.33
C HIS A 887 -6.37 25.22 34.80
N ALA A 888 -5.62 25.96 35.62
CA ALA A 888 -5.60 25.71 37.06
C ALA A 888 -6.86 26.33 37.70
N PRO A 889 -7.53 25.66 38.65
CA PRO A 889 -8.62 26.27 39.40
C PRO A 889 -8.11 27.44 40.24
N THR A 890 -8.85 28.55 40.21
CA THR A 890 -8.47 29.81 40.86
C THR A 890 -9.36 30.17 42.05
N SER A 891 -10.48 29.46 42.23
CA SER A 891 -11.44 29.65 43.30
C SER A 891 -11.96 28.31 43.86
N TYR A 892 -12.64 28.33 45.00
CA TYR A 892 -13.35 27.15 45.51
C TYR A 892 -14.60 26.80 44.66
N GLU A 893 -15.20 27.79 43.99
CA GLU A 893 -16.30 27.58 43.04
C GLU A 893 -15.83 26.79 41.80
N ASP A 894 -14.60 27.03 41.34
CA ASP A 894 -13.99 26.24 40.27
C ASP A 894 -13.84 24.77 40.69
N LEU A 895 -13.39 24.52 41.93
CA LEU A 895 -13.23 23.16 42.47
C LEU A 895 -14.58 22.45 42.63
N GLU A 896 -15.62 23.17 43.04
CA GLU A 896 -16.98 22.66 43.12
C GLU A 896 -17.49 22.27 41.72
N SER A 897 -17.36 23.16 40.74
CA SER A 897 -17.76 22.93 39.36
C SER A 897 -17.00 21.75 38.71
N ILE A 898 -15.70 21.60 38.98
CA ILE A 898 -14.90 20.46 38.50
C ILE A 898 -15.42 19.14 39.09
N ARG A 899 -15.80 19.13 40.36
CA ARG A 899 -16.34 17.96 41.05
C ARG A 899 -17.74 17.61 40.56
N GLU A 900 -18.61 18.59 40.35
CA GLU A 900 -19.95 18.41 39.76
C GLU A 900 -19.89 17.83 38.34
N GLN A 901 -18.85 18.19 37.58
CA GLN A 901 -18.58 17.60 36.26
C GLN A 901 -18.00 16.18 36.32
N GLY A 902 -17.82 15.63 37.52
CA GLY A 902 -17.49 14.23 37.76
C GLY A 902 -16.01 13.89 37.61
N ILE A 903 -15.09 14.82 37.88
CA ILE A 903 -13.65 14.54 37.96
C ILE A 903 -13.33 13.89 39.31
N ASP A 904 -12.67 12.73 39.29
CA ASP A 904 -12.28 11.98 40.49
C ASP A 904 -10.82 12.26 40.90
N ALA A 905 -9.98 12.61 39.93
CA ALA A 905 -8.53 12.70 40.12
C ALA A 905 -7.90 13.84 39.31
N VAL A 906 -6.84 14.45 39.84
CA VAL A 906 -6.18 15.63 39.26
C VAL A 906 -4.68 15.40 39.10
N VAL A 907 -4.16 15.65 37.90
CA VAL A 907 -2.72 15.80 37.66
C VAL A 907 -2.39 17.28 37.64
N ASN A 908 -1.73 17.75 38.70
CA ASN A 908 -1.34 19.13 38.87
C ASN A 908 0.12 19.32 38.43
N LEU A 909 0.32 20.08 37.34
CA LEU A 909 1.63 20.34 36.74
C LEU A 909 2.25 21.68 37.16
N CYS A 910 1.59 22.45 38.03
CA CYS A 910 2.01 23.80 38.39
C CYS A 910 3.23 23.82 39.30
N GLY A 911 4.36 24.33 38.79
CA GLY A 911 5.52 24.67 39.62
C GLY A 911 5.34 25.95 40.45
N GLU A 912 4.51 26.89 39.97
CA GLU A 912 4.41 28.25 40.57
C GLU A 912 3.32 28.36 41.65
N TYR A 913 2.39 27.40 41.73
CA TYR A 913 1.34 27.36 42.75
C TYR A 913 1.64 26.23 43.73
N CYS A 914 2.56 26.50 44.66
CA CYS A 914 3.09 25.48 45.56
C CYS A 914 2.05 24.87 46.49
N ASP A 915 0.96 25.59 46.81
CA ASP A 915 -0.03 25.12 47.78
C ASP A 915 -1.29 24.51 47.13
N LEU A 916 -1.49 24.69 45.81
CA LEU A 916 -2.72 24.31 45.12
C LEU A 916 -3.00 22.81 45.19
N HIS A 917 -1.98 21.98 45.04
CA HIS A 917 -2.11 20.52 45.10
C HIS A 917 -2.61 20.01 46.46
N GLN A 918 -2.29 20.72 47.55
CA GLN A 918 -2.78 20.39 48.88
C GLN A 918 -4.23 20.82 49.04
N ILE A 919 -4.60 21.99 48.53
CA ILE A 919 -6.00 22.48 48.51
C ILE A 919 -6.90 21.53 47.72
N GLU A 920 -6.47 21.09 46.54
CA GLU A 920 -7.19 20.10 45.72
C GLU A 920 -7.39 18.77 46.46
N LYS A 921 -6.36 18.32 47.19
CA LYS A 921 -6.41 17.09 47.99
C LYS A 921 -7.36 17.23 49.18
N ASP A 922 -7.31 18.34 49.90
CA ASP A 922 -8.17 18.62 51.05
C ASP A 922 -9.64 18.79 50.63
N TYR A 923 -9.88 19.22 49.38
CA TYR A 923 -11.22 19.32 48.78
C TYR A 923 -11.78 17.95 48.33
N GLY A 924 -10.95 16.91 48.29
CA GLY A 924 -11.35 15.51 48.07
C GLY A 924 -10.93 14.89 46.74
N PHE A 925 -10.08 15.54 45.94
CA PHE A 925 -9.55 14.94 44.71
C PHE A 925 -8.36 14.01 45.00
N GLU A 926 -8.19 12.95 44.19
CA GLU A 926 -6.93 12.22 44.17
C GLU A 926 -5.89 12.99 43.34
N VAL A 927 -4.91 13.63 44.00
CA VAL A 927 -3.97 14.53 43.35
C VAL A 927 -2.60 13.89 43.13
N LEU A 928 -2.15 13.89 41.87
CA LEU A 928 -0.76 13.66 41.50
C LEU A 928 -0.08 15.02 41.27
N TYR A 929 0.84 15.39 42.16
CA TYR A 929 1.62 16.61 42.04
C TYR A 929 2.95 16.36 41.31
N LEU A 930 3.08 16.91 40.10
CA LEU A 930 4.31 16.89 39.31
C LEU A 930 4.68 18.33 38.94
N PRO A 931 5.38 19.08 39.81
CA PRO A 931 5.72 20.47 39.53
C PRO A 931 6.68 20.57 38.34
N ILE A 932 6.23 21.24 37.28
CA ILE A 932 7.04 21.59 36.12
C ILE A 932 7.12 23.12 36.08
N PRO A 933 8.32 23.73 36.09
CA PRO A 933 8.47 25.16 35.89
C PRO A 933 7.84 25.61 34.56
N ASP A 934 7.37 26.86 34.47
CA ASP A 934 6.76 27.35 33.24
C ASP A 934 7.73 27.29 32.04
N ASP A 935 7.20 26.98 30.86
CA ASP A 935 7.95 26.72 29.62
C ASP A 935 9.07 25.67 29.68
N GLU A 936 9.20 24.92 30.77
CA GLU A 936 10.19 23.83 30.87
C GLU A 936 9.60 22.47 30.54
N ALA A 937 10.50 21.52 30.26
CA ALA A 937 10.13 20.12 30.07
C ALA A 937 10.22 19.34 31.38
N PRO A 938 9.32 18.38 31.60
CA PRO A 938 9.40 17.53 32.76
C PRO A 938 10.56 16.53 32.69
N ASP A 939 11.03 16.09 33.86
CA ASP A 939 12.04 15.04 33.96
C ASP A 939 11.48 13.67 33.52
N MET A 940 12.27 12.92 32.75
CA MET A 940 11.82 11.69 32.09
C MET A 940 11.44 10.59 33.08
N GLU A 941 12.17 10.43 34.18
CA GLU A 941 11.87 9.41 35.17
C GLU A 941 10.61 9.79 35.97
N LYS A 942 10.46 11.08 36.30
CA LYS A 942 9.27 11.58 37.00
C LYS A 942 8.01 11.47 36.14
N VAL A 943 8.11 11.72 34.82
CA VAL A 943 6.99 11.57 33.88
C VAL A 943 6.59 10.12 33.73
N GLU A 944 7.53 9.18 33.65
CA GLU A 944 7.17 7.76 33.57
C GLU A 944 6.38 7.29 34.78
N ARG A 945 6.78 7.73 35.97
CA ARG A 945 6.05 7.43 37.22
C ARG A 945 4.66 8.07 37.22
N ALA A 946 4.56 9.30 36.72
CA ALA A 946 3.30 10.03 36.63
C ALA A 946 2.35 9.43 35.58
N LEU A 947 2.86 8.98 34.44
CA LEU A 947 2.09 8.29 33.41
C LEU A 947 1.66 6.90 33.85
N ALA A 948 2.48 6.18 34.63
CA ALA A 948 2.08 4.92 35.25
C ALA A 948 0.92 5.11 36.24
N TRP A 949 0.93 6.20 37.02
CA TRP A 949 -0.20 6.56 37.88
C TRP A 949 -1.43 6.94 37.06
N LEU A 950 -1.27 7.65 35.94
CA LEU A 950 -2.38 8.01 35.05
C LEU A 950 -3.00 6.77 34.37
N ASP A 951 -2.17 5.84 33.86
CA ASP A 951 -2.62 4.56 33.32
C ASP A 951 -3.46 3.80 34.35
N GLU A 952 -2.98 3.77 35.60
CA GLU A 952 -3.70 3.15 36.71
C GLU A 952 -5.06 3.85 36.95
N ALA A 953 -5.09 5.18 37.08
CA ALA A 953 -6.33 5.92 37.30
C ALA A 953 -7.38 5.72 36.17
N VAL A 954 -6.95 5.80 34.91
CA VAL A 954 -7.84 5.61 33.74
C VAL A 954 -8.32 4.15 33.63
N TYR A 955 -7.43 3.18 33.87
CA TYR A 955 -7.78 1.76 33.89
C TYR A 955 -8.85 1.46 34.95
N LEU A 956 -8.73 2.09 36.12
CA LEU A 956 -9.66 1.97 37.23
C LEU A 956 -10.99 2.72 37.03
N GLY A 957 -11.15 3.42 35.91
CA GLY A 957 -12.39 4.12 35.55
C GLY A 957 -12.57 5.48 36.20
N LYS A 958 -11.49 6.04 36.76
CA LYS A 958 -11.50 7.43 37.24
C LYS A 958 -11.47 8.39 36.06
N ARG A 959 -12.22 9.49 36.18
CA ARG A 959 -12.13 10.64 35.29
C ARG A 959 -11.04 11.56 35.80
N VAL A 960 -10.01 11.76 34.97
CA VAL A 960 -8.80 12.48 35.38
C VAL A 960 -8.74 13.85 34.69
N LEU A 961 -8.55 14.91 35.46
CA LEU A 961 -8.25 16.26 34.97
C LEU A 961 -6.74 16.48 34.98
N ILE A 962 -6.16 16.87 33.85
CA ILE A 962 -4.76 17.30 33.77
C ILE A 962 -4.73 18.80 33.57
N HIS A 963 -4.07 19.52 34.47
CA HIS A 963 -3.93 20.97 34.33
C HIS A 963 -2.52 21.49 34.63
N CYS A 964 -2.28 22.68 34.08
CA CYS A 964 -1.21 23.59 34.45
C CYS A 964 -1.82 24.99 34.50
N ARG A 965 -1.03 26.05 34.73
CA ARG A 965 -1.54 27.41 34.91
C ARG A 965 -2.63 27.82 33.90
N LEU A 966 -2.39 27.58 32.60
CA LEU A 966 -3.35 27.88 31.52
C LEU A 966 -3.91 26.63 30.83
N GLY A 967 -3.44 25.44 31.21
CA GLY A 967 -3.82 24.19 30.54
C GLY A 967 -3.24 23.99 29.14
N ILE A 968 -2.19 24.73 28.75
CA ILE A 968 -1.67 24.75 27.37
C ILE A 968 -0.37 23.93 27.25
N GLY A 969 0.78 24.53 27.55
CA GLY A 969 2.14 23.98 27.34
C GLY A 969 2.43 22.66 28.03
N ARG A 970 2.55 22.73 29.36
CA ARG A 970 2.88 21.58 30.23
C ARG A 970 1.83 20.47 30.13
N THR A 971 0.56 20.83 30.17
CA THR A 971 -0.58 19.92 29.97
C THR A 971 -0.47 19.18 28.64
N GLY A 972 -0.28 19.90 27.54
CA GLY A 972 -0.12 19.31 26.21
C GLY A 972 1.11 18.39 26.10
N THR A 973 2.20 18.75 26.78
CA THR A 973 3.40 17.91 26.84
C THR A 973 3.12 16.59 27.55
N PHE A 974 2.49 16.64 28.73
CA PHE A 974 2.21 15.45 29.52
C PHE A 974 1.25 14.48 28.82
N ILE A 975 0.19 15.00 28.19
CA ILE A 975 -0.80 14.18 27.48
C ILE A 975 -0.22 13.55 26.22
N ARG A 976 0.61 14.28 25.47
CA ARG A 976 1.27 13.69 24.30
C ARG A 976 2.19 12.54 24.71
N SER A 977 2.87 12.63 25.85
CA SER A 977 3.64 11.51 26.39
C SER A 977 2.74 10.32 26.74
N TYR A 978 1.56 10.56 27.33
CA TYR A 978 0.57 9.51 27.59
C TYR A 978 0.11 8.82 26.29
N LEU A 979 -0.27 9.58 25.27
CA LEU A 979 -0.74 9.02 24.00
C LEU A 979 0.35 8.21 23.28
N LEU A 980 1.60 8.71 23.26
CA LEU A 980 2.75 7.97 22.73
C LEU A 980 2.98 6.65 23.48
N ARG A 981 2.86 6.65 24.80
CA ARG A 981 2.96 5.44 25.66
C ARG A 981 1.85 4.43 25.37
N ARG A 982 0.64 4.89 24.99
CA ARG A 982 -0.45 4.02 24.52
C ARG A 982 -0.25 3.50 23.09
N GLY A 983 0.93 3.72 22.51
CA GLY A 983 1.32 3.26 21.19
C GLY A 983 0.70 4.05 20.03
N PHE A 984 0.10 5.21 20.33
CA PHE A 984 -0.35 6.13 19.30
C PHE A 984 0.88 6.72 18.62
N GLY A 985 0.94 6.60 17.29
CA GLY A 985 1.94 7.33 16.52
C GLY A 985 1.79 8.84 16.72
N PRO A 986 2.85 9.64 16.47
CA PRO A 986 2.79 11.10 16.60
C PRO A 986 1.64 11.75 15.83
N LYS A 987 1.31 11.22 14.64
CA LYS A 987 0.21 11.72 13.79
C LYS A 987 -1.17 11.51 14.41
N LEU A 988 -1.43 10.30 14.91
CA LEU A 988 -2.69 9.93 15.58
C LEU A 988 -2.84 10.68 16.92
N THR A 989 -1.72 10.93 17.61
CA THR A 989 -1.66 11.78 18.81
C THR A 989 -2.05 13.23 18.49
N GLU A 990 -1.55 13.78 17.38
CA GLU A 990 -1.87 15.12 16.89
C GLU A 990 -3.36 15.24 16.52
N GLU A 991 -3.92 14.24 15.83
CA GLU A 991 -5.33 14.20 15.43
C GLU A 991 -6.28 14.16 16.63
N LYS A 992 -5.97 13.36 17.67
CA LYS A 992 -6.81 13.30 18.89
C LYS A 992 -6.76 14.58 19.72
N LEU A 993 -5.64 15.30 19.72
CA LEU A 993 -5.49 16.56 20.45
C LEU A 993 -5.83 17.80 19.61
N GLN A 994 -6.16 17.64 18.33
CA GLN A 994 -6.34 18.73 17.38
C GLN A 994 -7.48 19.70 17.73
N LYS A 995 -8.44 19.24 18.54
CA LYS A 995 -9.59 20.04 19.01
C LYS A 995 -9.37 20.69 20.37
N ILE A 996 -8.19 20.54 20.96
CA ILE A 996 -7.90 20.89 22.35
C ILE A 996 -6.79 21.95 22.40
N ARG A 997 -6.91 22.95 23.27
CA ARG A 997 -5.90 24.03 23.39
C ARG A 997 -4.56 23.55 23.98
N SER A 998 -4.51 22.38 24.61
CA SER A 998 -3.32 21.81 25.26
C SER A 998 -2.28 21.29 24.27
N HIS A 999 -1.24 22.09 24.01
CA HIS A 999 -0.11 21.71 23.15
C HIS A 999 1.22 22.19 23.75
N PRO A 1000 2.34 21.49 23.51
CA PRO A 1000 3.66 21.92 23.99
C PRO A 1000 4.01 23.30 23.42
N THR A 1001 4.37 24.24 24.29
CA THR A 1001 4.63 25.64 23.95
C THR A 1001 6.11 25.94 23.80
N SER A 1002 6.99 25.10 24.35
CA SER A 1002 8.44 25.33 24.36
C SER A 1002 9.27 24.27 23.62
N PHE A 1003 10.45 24.68 23.17
CA PHE A 1003 11.41 23.78 22.51
C PHE A 1003 11.83 22.61 23.40
N ASN A 1004 12.03 22.85 24.71
CA ASN A 1004 12.42 21.81 25.66
C ASN A 1004 11.33 20.72 25.73
N GLN A 1005 10.05 21.11 25.75
CA GLN A 1005 8.91 20.20 25.79
C GLN A 1005 8.78 19.36 24.50
N TRP A 1006 8.99 19.97 23.34
CA TRP A 1006 9.02 19.26 22.05
C TRP A 1006 10.19 18.27 21.96
N ARG A 1007 11.38 18.66 22.43
CA ARG A 1007 12.57 17.79 22.48
C ARG A 1007 12.34 16.60 23.41
N PHE A 1008 11.69 16.83 24.55
CA PHE A 1008 11.31 15.78 25.49
C PHE A 1008 10.39 14.74 24.83
N LEU A 1009 9.32 15.18 24.17
CA LEU A 1009 8.37 14.28 23.49
C LEU A 1009 9.02 13.43 22.40
N ARG A 1010 9.95 14.00 21.63
CA ARG A 1010 10.69 13.25 20.62
C ARG A 1010 11.60 12.18 21.23
N LYS A 1011 12.25 12.49 22.36
CA LYS A 1011 13.09 11.52 23.09
C LYS A 1011 12.22 10.41 23.70
N TYR A 1012 11.06 10.77 24.25
CA TYR A 1012 10.10 9.83 24.82
C TYR A 1012 9.50 8.91 23.75
N GLY A 1013 9.04 9.44 22.61
CA GLY A 1013 8.45 8.64 21.52
C GLY A 1013 9.41 7.66 20.85
N LYS A 1014 10.73 7.93 20.85
CA LYS A 1014 11.74 6.96 20.38
C LYS A 1014 11.88 5.74 21.29
N LYS A 1015 11.54 5.89 22.58
CA LYS A 1015 11.69 4.84 23.60
C LYS A 1015 10.55 3.82 23.56
N GLU A 1016 9.31 4.27 23.34
CA GLU A 1016 8.10 3.44 23.56
C GLU A 1016 7.69 2.56 22.36
N GLY A 1017 8.35 2.68 21.19
CA GLY A 1017 8.04 1.85 20.01
C GLY A 1017 6.66 2.14 19.40
N ARG A 1018 6.33 1.52 18.26
CA ARG A 1018 5.05 1.72 17.54
C ARG A 1018 4.24 0.42 17.56
N LEU A 1019 2.96 0.49 17.93
CA LEU A 1019 2.07 -0.67 17.86
C LEU A 1019 1.88 -1.13 16.41
N THR A 1020 1.88 -2.46 16.20
CA THR A 1020 1.77 -3.13 14.90
C THR A 1020 0.33 -3.51 14.52
N ILE A 1021 -0.65 -3.17 15.35
CA ILE A 1021 -2.07 -3.53 15.16
C ILE A 1021 -2.78 -2.43 14.33
N ARG A 1022 -3.73 -2.83 13.48
CA ARG A 1022 -4.33 -1.98 12.42
C ARG A 1022 -5.05 -0.72 12.92
N GLU A 1023 -5.56 -0.67 14.15
CA GLU A 1023 -6.13 0.56 14.75
C GLU A 1023 -5.79 0.66 16.25
N PRO A 1024 -5.01 1.67 16.69
CA PRO A 1024 -4.80 1.94 18.10
C PRO A 1024 -6.01 2.68 18.70
N SER A 1025 -6.70 2.07 19.67
CA SER A 1025 -7.76 2.73 20.45
C SER A 1025 -7.29 3.15 21.85
N LEU A 1026 -7.80 4.27 22.36
CA LEU A 1026 -7.49 4.74 23.73
C LEU A 1026 -8.30 3.97 24.78
N GLU A 1027 -9.48 3.48 24.39
CA GLU A 1027 -10.48 2.80 25.21
C GLU A 1027 -11.09 1.67 24.36
N GLY A 1028 -11.36 0.48 24.92
CA GLY A 1028 -11.92 -0.64 24.13
C GLY A 1028 -13.27 -0.27 23.48
N GLU A 1029 -13.48 -0.65 22.22
CA GLU A 1029 -14.58 -0.14 21.38
C GLU A 1029 -16.00 -0.61 21.76
N ASN A 1030 -16.16 -1.42 22.80
CA ASN A 1030 -17.48 -1.80 23.34
C ASN A 1030 -17.45 -1.88 24.87
N PRO A 1031 -17.57 -0.74 25.58
CA PRO A 1031 -17.87 -0.78 27.01
C PRO A 1031 -19.32 -1.27 27.18
N VAL A 1032 -19.52 -2.36 27.91
CA VAL A 1032 -20.85 -2.76 28.37
C VAL A 1032 -21.32 -1.74 29.39
N ASP A 1033 -22.48 -1.14 29.16
CA ASP A 1033 -23.11 -0.23 30.12
C ASP A 1033 -23.49 -1.00 31.40
N LEU A 1034 -22.82 -0.70 32.52
CA LEU A 1034 -23.04 -1.35 33.80
C LEU A 1034 -24.19 -0.72 34.59
N ASP A 1035 -24.62 0.49 34.23
CA ASP A 1035 -25.60 1.27 34.99
C ASP A 1035 -26.95 0.55 35.14
N PRO A 1036 -27.50 -0.13 34.12
CA PRO A 1036 -28.73 -0.91 34.29
C PRO A 1036 -28.61 -2.03 35.32
N PHE A 1037 -27.46 -2.70 35.37
CA PHE A 1037 -27.21 -3.81 36.29
C PHE A 1037 -26.96 -3.30 37.72
N PHE A 1038 -26.26 -2.18 37.86
CA PHE A 1038 -26.04 -1.52 39.15
C PHE A 1038 -27.33 -0.95 39.71
N ALA A 1039 -28.18 -0.33 38.89
CA ALA A 1039 -29.48 0.16 39.35
C ALA A 1039 -30.36 -0.97 39.92
N GLU A 1040 -30.39 -2.13 39.27
CA GLU A 1040 -31.10 -3.31 39.76
C GLU A 1040 -30.49 -3.85 41.06
N TYR A 1041 -29.16 -3.93 41.16
CA TYR A 1041 -28.48 -4.36 42.37
C TYR A 1041 -28.65 -3.39 43.54
N GLU A 1042 -28.64 -2.09 43.28
CA GLU A 1042 -28.86 -1.04 44.27
C GLU A 1042 -30.29 -1.00 44.78
N ASN A 1043 -31.28 -1.37 43.96
CA ASN A 1043 -32.65 -1.57 44.44
C ASN A 1043 -32.71 -2.68 45.50
N LEU A 1044 -31.96 -3.77 45.30
CA LEU A 1044 -31.87 -4.85 46.27
C LEU A 1044 -31.11 -4.42 47.55
N CYS A 1045 -30.05 -3.61 47.40
CA CYS A 1045 -29.35 -3.02 48.55
C CYS A 1045 -30.26 -2.09 49.35
N ARG A 1046 -31.04 -1.22 48.67
CA ARG A 1046 -32.03 -0.33 49.30
C ARG A 1046 -33.11 -1.12 50.03
N ALA A 1047 -33.57 -2.25 49.48
CA ALA A 1047 -34.52 -3.12 50.18
C ALA A 1047 -33.91 -3.71 51.48
N ALA A 1048 -32.64 -4.07 51.48
CA ALA A 1048 -31.94 -4.53 52.69
C ALA A 1048 -31.78 -3.40 53.72
N ASP A 1049 -31.39 -2.20 53.28
CA ASP A 1049 -31.24 -1.03 54.16
C ASP A 1049 -32.60 -0.57 54.73
N GLN A 1050 -33.68 -0.61 53.94
CA GLN A 1050 -35.03 -0.31 54.40
C GLN A 1050 -35.51 -1.32 55.45
N ALA A 1051 -35.21 -2.61 55.26
CA ALA A 1051 -35.50 -3.62 56.28
C ALA A 1051 -34.76 -3.31 57.59
N PHE A 1052 -33.48 -2.91 57.54
CA PHE A 1052 -32.72 -2.48 58.71
C PHE A 1052 -33.34 -1.23 59.39
N GLN A 1053 -33.65 -0.19 58.62
CA GLN A 1053 -34.27 1.04 59.13
C GLN A 1053 -35.66 0.80 59.74
N SER A 1054 -36.46 -0.10 59.17
CA SER A 1054 -37.78 -0.44 59.72
C SER A 1054 -37.68 -1.15 61.08
N MET A 1055 -36.65 -1.96 61.30
CA MET A 1055 -36.35 -2.60 62.59
C MET A 1055 -35.85 -1.59 63.62
N GLU A 1056 -34.99 -0.65 63.20
CA GLU A 1056 -34.51 0.46 64.05
C GLU A 1056 -35.65 1.39 64.49
N ASN A 1057 -36.55 1.75 63.55
CA ASN A 1057 -37.76 2.53 63.83
C ASN A 1057 -38.79 1.79 64.70
N SER A 1058 -38.66 0.47 64.83
CA SER A 1058 -39.47 -0.36 65.73
C SER A 1058 -38.95 -0.35 67.19
N GLY A 1059 -37.95 0.47 67.51
CA GLY A 1059 -37.41 0.66 68.86
C GLY A 1059 -36.34 -0.35 69.28
N LEU A 1060 -35.85 -1.18 68.35
CA LEU A 1060 -34.71 -2.09 68.58
C LEU A 1060 -33.40 -1.32 68.41
N VAL A 1061 -32.53 -1.39 69.43
CA VAL A 1061 -31.16 -0.88 69.32
C VAL A 1061 -30.37 -1.82 68.40
N MET A 1062 -30.14 -1.36 67.18
CA MET A 1062 -29.42 -2.10 66.15
C MET A 1062 -28.05 -1.47 65.96
N GLU A 1063 -26.98 -2.26 66.08
CA GLU A 1063 -25.65 -1.88 65.61
C GLU A 1063 -25.51 -2.34 64.17
N SER A 1064 -24.88 -1.53 63.31
CA SER A 1064 -24.62 -1.90 61.91
C SER A 1064 -23.17 -2.35 61.73
N CYS A 1065 -22.98 -3.56 61.22
CA CYS A 1065 -21.68 -4.04 60.77
C CYS A 1065 -21.04 -3.06 59.79
N GLY A 1066 -19.73 -2.88 59.81
CA GLY A 1066 -18.99 -1.91 59.01
C GLY A 1066 -19.05 -0.46 59.48
N ARG A 1067 -19.96 -0.07 60.39
CA ARG A 1067 -20.02 1.28 60.99
C ARG A 1067 -19.74 1.26 62.49
N ASP A 1068 -20.45 0.41 63.21
CA ASP A 1068 -20.39 0.32 64.68
C ASP A 1068 -19.49 -0.83 65.14
N HIS A 1069 -19.46 -1.93 64.39
CA HIS A 1069 -18.54 -3.07 64.57
C HIS A 1069 -18.16 -3.69 63.24
N ASP A 1070 -17.18 -4.59 63.16
CA ASP A 1070 -16.79 -5.33 61.94
C ASP A 1070 -16.93 -6.84 62.05
N LEU A 1071 -17.86 -7.34 62.89
CA LEU A 1071 -18.07 -8.76 63.14
C LEU A 1071 -18.28 -9.61 61.87
N CYS A 1072 -19.02 -9.12 60.87
CA CYS A 1072 -19.19 -9.78 59.58
C CYS A 1072 -17.89 -9.91 58.77
N CYS A 1073 -16.90 -9.07 59.03
CA CYS A 1073 -15.59 -9.08 58.37
C CYS A 1073 -14.65 -10.17 58.90
N MET A 1074 -15.02 -10.88 59.98
CA MET A 1074 -14.20 -11.94 60.58
C MET A 1074 -14.47 -13.33 59.98
N GLU A 1075 -15.43 -13.44 59.07
CA GLU A 1075 -15.78 -14.67 58.34
C GLU A 1075 -15.54 -14.54 56.83
N PRO A 1076 -14.87 -15.51 56.19
CA PRO A 1076 -14.74 -15.53 54.72
C PRO A 1076 -16.09 -15.83 54.06
N PHE A 1077 -16.37 -15.14 52.96
CA PHE A 1077 -17.53 -15.43 52.11
C PHE A 1077 -17.27 -15.08 50.65
N THR A 1078 -18.18 -15.56 49.80
CA THR A 1078 -18.19 -15.30 48.37
C THR A 1078 -19.35 -14.40 47.96
N VAL A 1079 -19.16 -13.70 46.86
CA VAL A 1079 -20.11 -12.77 46.25
C VAL A 1079 -20.39 -13.19 44.80
N GLN A 1080 -21.57 -12.88 44.27
CA GLN A 1080 -21.91 -13.16 42.87
C GLN A 1080 -21.23 -12.19 41.90
N LEU A 1081 -21.28 -12.48 40.59
CA LEU A 1081 -20.64 -11.66 39.56
C LEU A 1081 -21.05 -10.17 39.64
N VAL A 1082 -22.34 -9.87 39.81
CA VAL A 1082 -22.78 -8.46 39.92
C VAL A 1082 -22.18 -7.77 41.14
N GLU A 1083 -22.14 -8.44 42.28
CA GLU A 1083 -21.58 -7.90 43.53
C GLU A 1083 -20.06 -7.73 43.44
N ALA A 1084 -19.37 -8.67 42.79
CA ALA A 1084 -17.94 -8.59 42.55
C ALA A 1084 -17.59 -7.41 41.64
N VAL A 1085 -18.33 -7.24 40.55
CA VAL A 1085 -18.16 -6.13 39.61
C VAL A 1085 -18.52 -4.80 40.28
N TYR A 1086 -19.60 -4.75 41.06
CA TYR A 1086 -20.01 -3.55 41.81
C TYR A 1086 -18.95 -3.13 42.83
N LEU A 1087 -18.54 -4.07 43.70
CA LEU A 1087 -17.55 -3.79 44.74
C LEU A 1087 -16.21 -3.38 44.14
N TYR A 1088 -15.76 -4.06 43.08
CA TYR A 1088 -14.53 -3.71 42.39
C TYR A 1088 -14.62 -2.34 41.71
N HIS A 1089 -15.75 -2.02 41.07
CA HIS A 1089 -16.00 -0.72 40.44
C HIS A 1089 -15.95 0.43 41.46
N HIS A 1090 -16.72 0.33 42.54
CA HIS A 1090 -16.76 1.38 43.56
C HIS A 1090 -15.45 1.50 44.34
N MET A 1091 -14.77 0.38 44.65
CA MET A 1091 -13.45 0.40 45.26
C MET A 1091 -12.43 1.17 44.40
N ASN A 1092 -12.51 0.98 43.08
CA ASN A 1092 -11.59 1.59 42.15
C ASN A 1092 -11.92 3.06 41.87
N ARG A 1093 -13.18 3.47 41.98
CA ARG A 1093 -13.61 4.85 41.81
C ARG A 1093 -13.47 5.68 43.08
N GLU A 1094 -13.97 5.18 44.20
CA GLU A 1094 -14.14 5.98 45.43
C GLU A 1094 -12.92 5.95 46.35
N LEU A 1095 -12.14 4.86 46.38
CA LEU A 1095 -10.97 4.81 47.27
C LEU A 1095 -9.78 5.58 46.69
N PRO A 1096 -9.08 6.36 47.53
CA PRO A 1096 -7.76 6.88 47.19
C PRO A 1096 -6.79 5.73 46.96
N ARG A 1097 -5.88 5.90 46.00
CA ARG A 1097 -4.84 4.90 45.67
C ARG A 1097 -4.09 4.34 46.88
N GLU A 1098 -3.72 5.17 47.84
CA GLU A 1098 -2.99 4.69 49.02
C GLU A 1098 -3.81 3.69 49.84
N MET A 1099 -5.08 3.99 50.09
CA MET A 1099 -5.99 3.10 50.80
C MET A 1099 -6.29 1.83 50.01
N ARG A 1100 -6.47 1.96 48.69
CA ARG A 1100 -6.69 0.81 47.79
C ARG A 1100 -5.47 -0.12 47.75
N LEU A 1101 -4.25 0.41 47.66
CA LEU A 1101 -3.03 -0.40 47.69
C LEU A 1101 -2.87 -1.13 49.02
N ARG A 1102 -3.16 -0.46 50.15
CA ARG A 1102 -3.19 -1.12 51.47
C ARG A 1102 -4.24 -2.23 51.52
N ALA A 1103 -5.44 -2.00 51.00
CA ALA A 1103 -6.49 -3.03 50.91
C ALA A 1103 -6.09 -4.21 50.02
N ILE A 1104 -5.43 -3.96 48.88
CA ILE A 1104 -4.90 -5.02 47.98
C ILE A 1104 -3.80 -5.83 48.67
N GLU A 1105 -2.89 -5.18 49.39
CA GLU A 1105 -1.84 -5.86 50.16
C GLU A 1105 -2.43 -6.74 51.25
N GLN A 1106 -3.41 -6.23 52.00
CA GLN A 1106 -4.18 -7.02 52.97
C GLN A 1106 -4.91 -8.19 52.29
N ALA A 1107 -5.53 -7.98 51.13
CA ALA A 1107 -6.20 -9.03 50.37
C ALA A 1107 -5.24 -10.13 49.90
N ARG A 1108 -4.02 -9.75 49.46
CA ARG A 1108 -2.97 -10.72 49.07
C ARG A 1108 -2.45 -11.51 50.26
N ALA A 1109 -2.27 -10.86 51.42
CA ALA A 1109 -1.91 -11.55 52.66
C ALA A 1109 -3.02 -12.54 53.06
N MET A 1110 -4.28 -12.13 52.94
CA MET A 1110 -5.45 -12.95 53.24
C MET A 1110 -5.61 -14.15 52.30
N ASP A 1111 -5.41 -13.96 51.00
CA ASP A 1111 -5.42 -15.03 49.99
C ASP A 1111 -4.36 -16.11 50.31
N ARG A 1112 -3.17 -15.71 50.79
CA ARG A 1112 -2.15 -16.68 51.24
C ARG A 1112 -2.61 -17.49 52.45
N ILE A 1113 -3.29 -16.86 53.42
CA ILE A 1113 -3.83 -17.54 54.61
C ILE A 1113 -4.93 -18.54 54.20
N LEU A 1114 -5.83 -18.13 53.31
CA LEU A 1114 -6.90 -18.99 52.78
C LEU A 1114 -6.36 -20.19 51.99
N ARG A 1115 -5.33 -20.00 51.16
CA ARG A 1115 -4.66 -21.08 50.40
C ARG A 1115 -3.89 -22.05 51.28
N ALA A 1116 -3.23 -21.55 52.32
CA ALA A 1116 -2.45 -22.39 53.24
C ALA A 1116 -3.35 -23.32 54.06
N ARG A 1117 -4.61 -22.93 54.28
CA ARG A 1117 -5.67 -23.79 54.83
C ARG A 1117 -6.18 -24.71 53.72
N LYS A 1118 -5.52 -25.87 53.54
CA LYS A 1118 -5.92 -26.95 52.62
C LYS A 1118 -7.45 -27.15 52.62
N GLY A 1119 -8.09 -27.07 51.45
CA GLY A 1119 -9.49 -27.49 51.23
C GLY A 1119 -10.45 -26.46 50.61
N VAL A 1120 -10.02 -25.22 50.36
CA VAL A 1120 -10.81 -24.19 49.63
C VAL A 1120 -10.01 -23.64 48.43
N GLY A 1121 -9.05 -24.44 47.97
CA GLY A 1121 -8.14 -24.12 46.87
C GLY A 1121 -8.55 -24.77 45.55
N GLU A 1122 -9.84 -24.84 45.27
CA GLU A 1122 -10.33 -25.07 43.91
C GLU A 1122 -11.06 -23.81 43.45
N GLU A 1123 -10.66 -23.37 42.26
CA GLU A 1123 -11.42 -22.78 41.15
C GLU A 1123 -12.68 -21.97 41.48
N VAL A 1124 -12.95 -20.91 40.71
CA VAL A 1124 -14.26 -20.25 40.65
C VAL A 1124 -15.35 -21.29 40.91
N VAL A 1125 -16.10 -21.14 42.00
CA VAL A 1125 -17.12 -22.13 42.32
C VAL A 1125 -18.22 -21.93 41.29
N VAL A 1126 -18.14 -22.68 40.20
CA VAL A 1126 -19.19 -22.86 39.22
C VAL A 1126 -20.24 -23.74 39.91
N ALA A 1127 -21.04 -23.12 40.78
CA ALA A 1127 -22.09 -23.83 41.50
C ALA A 1127 -23.25 -24.09 40.52
N PRO A 1128 -23.80 -25.32 40.42
CA PRO A 1128 -25.06 -25.54 39.73
C PRO A 1128 -26.14 -24.67 40.39
N SER A 1129 -26.95 -23.98 39.57
CA SER A 1129 -27.98 -23.06 40.05
C SER A 1129 -28.88 -23.83 41.03
N ILE A 1130 -29.03 -23.25 42.21
CA ILE A 1130 -29.96 -23.61 43.28
C ILE A 1130 -31.11 -24.50 42.75
N ALA A 1131 -31.00 -25.81 42.97
CA ALA A 1131 -32.18 -26.64 43.08
C ALA A 1131 -32.99 -26.08 44.26
N PRO A 1132 -34.31 -25.90 44.14
CA PRO A 1132 -35.14 -25.46 45.26
C PRO A 1132 -34.99 -26.47 46.40
N GLY A 1133 -34.17 -26.15 47.40
CA GLY A 1133 -33.89 -27.01 48.57
C GLY A 1133 -32.41 -27.30 48.91
N GLY A 1134 -31.43 -26.85 48.11
CA GLY A 1134 -30.01 -27.06 48.43
C GLY A 1134 -29.48 -26.05 49.45
N GLN A 1135 -29.30 -26.46 50.71
CA GLN A 1135 -28.65 -25.67 51.76
C GLN A 1135 -27.19 -25.38 51.38
N SER A 1136 -26.92 -24.23 50.76
CA SER A 1136 -25.57 -23.65 50.79
C SER A 1136 -25.33 -23.12 52.19
N ARG A 1137 -24.33 -23.68 52.87
CA ARG A 1137 -23.94 -23.43 54.28
C ARG A 1137 -24.31 -22.01 54.75
N SER A 1138 -25.34 -21.99 55.59
CA SER A 1138 -25.60 -21.04 56.67
C SER A 1138 -25.23 -19.57 56.44
N VAL A 1139 -26.28 -18.74 56.32
CA VAL A 1139 -26.36 -17.54 57.14
C VAL A 1139 -26.08 -17.96 58.59
N GLY A 1140 -24.96 -17.52 59.17
CA GLY A 1140 -24.60 -17.62 60.58
C GLY A 1140 -24.84 -18.99 61.27
N THR A 1141 -23.89 -19.91 61.15
CA THR A 1141 -23.58 -20.79 62.30
C THR A 1141 -22.25 -20.31 62.84
N GLY A 1142 -22.24 -19.77 64.07
CA GLY A 1142 -21.07 -19.25 64.76
C GLY A 1142 -19.95 -20.28 64.95
N GLU A 1143 -19.24 -20.59 63.88
CA GLU A 1143 -17.90 -21.16 63.90
C GLU A 1143 -16.94 -20.05 64.34
N ALA A 1144 -16.04 -20.38 65.27
CA ALA A 1144 -15.13 -19.42 65.89
C ALA A 1144 -14.41 -18.57 64.84
N PRO A 1145 -14.21 -17.25 65.08
CA PRO A 1145 -13.54 -16.36 64.13
C PRO A 1145 -12.24 -17.02 63.68
N SER A 1146 -12.15 -17.30 62.38
CA SER A 1146 -11.03 -18.09 61.88
C SER A 1146 -9.76 -17.28 62.14
N GLU A 1147 -8.85 -17.77 62.99
CA GLU A 1147 -7.72 -16.98 63.51
C GLU A 1147 -6.97 -16.28 62.36
N GLY A 1148 -6.89 -14.97 62.41
CA GLY A 1148 -6.19 -14.17 61.40
C GLY A 1148 -6.99 -13.82 60.14
N PHE A 1149 -8.27 -14.20 60.01
CA PHE A 1149 -9.13 -13.68 58.93
C PHE A 1149 -9.79 -12.36 59.33
N LYS A 1150 -9.54 -11.32 58.54
CA LYS A 1150 -10.20 -10.01 58.64
C LYS A 1150 -10.39 -9.47 57.23
N CYS A 1151 -11.60 -9.03 56.89
CA CYS A 1151 -11.91 -8.49 55.57
C CYS A 1151 -10.88 -7.42 55.16
N PRO A 1152 -10.36 -7.45 53.92
CA PRO A 1152 -9.39 -6.45 53.44
C PRO A 1152 -9.93 -5.01 53.37
N LEU A 1153 -11.23 -4.82 53.58
CA LEU A 1153 -11.89 -3.51 53.62
C LEU A 1153 -12.17 -3.05 55.06
N SER A 1154 -11.78 -3.81 56.09
CA SER A 1154 -11.94 -3.39 57.49
C SER A 1154 -10.66 -2.73 58.02
N PHE A 1155 -10.75 -1.42 58.29
CA PHE A 1155 -9.70 -0.61 58.90
C PHE A 1155 -10.22 -0.09 60.24
N ASP A 1156 -9.46 -0.33 61.32
CA ASP A 1156 -9.80 0.11 62.69
C ASP A 1156 -11.23 -0.23 63.17
N GLY A 1157 -11.76 -1.37 62.71
CA GLY A 1157 -13.10 -1.84 63.10
C GLY A 1157 -14.24 -1.29 62.24
N LYS A 1158 -13.92 -0.57 61.14
CA LYS A 1158 -14.89 0.03 60.22
C LYS A 1158 -14.62 -0.35 58.77
N CYS A 1159 -15.68 -0.46 57.99
CA CYS A 1159 -15.59 -0.74 56.55
C CYS A 1159 -15.26 0.56 55.80
N ILE A 1160 -14.19 0.57 55.01
CA ILE A 1160 -13.81 1.75 54.20
C ILE A 1160 -14.73 1.99 53.01
N LEU A 1161 -15.57 1.02 52.66
CA LEU A 1161 -16.62 1.09 51.63
C LEU A 1161 -17.97 0.71 52.24
N TYR A 1162 -18.42 1.47 53.23
CA TYR A 1162 -19.62 1.16 54.00
C TYR A 1162 -20.89 1.17 53.13
N ASP A 1163 -21.01 2.14 52.22
CA ASP A 1163 -22.21 2.32 51.41
C ASP A 1163 -22.29 1.36 50.22
N GLN A 1164 -21.24 0.57 49.97
CA GLN A 1164 -21.11 -0.36 48.84
C GLN A 1164 -20.87 -1.79 49.32
N ARG A 1165 -21.18 -2.05 50.60
CA ARG A 1165 -21.12 -3.37 51.20
C ARG A 1165 -22.03 -4.37 50.46
N PRO A 1166 -21.60 -5.62 50.24
CA PRO A 1166 -22.42 -6.69 49.68
C PRO A 1166 -23.69 -6.95 50.49
N ILE A 1167 -24.70 -7.59 49.88
CA ILE A 1167 -25.99 -7.89 50.52
C ILE A 1167 -25.80 -8.67 51.83
N ARG A 1168 -24.85 -9.63 51.86
CA ARG A 1168 -24.52 -10.40 53.07
C ARG A 1168 -24.08 -9.50 54.23
N CYS A 1169 -23.31 -8.45 53.96
CA CYS A 1169 -22.82 -7.53 54.99
C CYS A 1169 -23.94 -6.62 55.51
N ARG A 1170 -24.86 -6.19 54.65
CA ARG A 1170 -26.02 -5.36 55.01
C ARG A 1170 -27.05 -6.14 55.83
N ALA A 1171 -27.29 -7.39 55.45
CA ALA A 1171 -28.24 -8.27 56.12
C ALA A 1171 -27.66 -9.00 57.35
N PHE A 1172 -26.39 -8.76 57.70
CA PHE A 1172 -25.72 -9.52 58.76
C PHE A 1172 -26.39 -9.35 60.13
N ASP A 1173 -26.70 -8.10 60.51
CA ASP A 1173 -27.32 -7.80 61.81
C ASP A 1173 -28.83 -8.00 61.80
N LEU A 1174 -29.46 -7.94 60.62
CA LEU A 1174 -30.86 -8.35 60.39
C LEU A 1174 -31.08 -9.85 60.67
N ALA A 1175 -30.09 -10.69 60.35
CA ALA A 1175 -30.15 -12.14 60.61
C ALA A 1175 -29.88 -12.51 62.07
N ARG A 1176 -29.35 -11.58 62.87
CA ARG A 1176 -28.95 -11.79 64.28
C ARG A 1176 -29.91 -11.16 65.28
N THR A 1177 -30.92 -10.40 64.82
CA THR A 1177 -31.93 -9.87 65.71
C THR A 1177 -32.74 -11.04 66.27
N PRO A 1178 -32.78 -11.24 67.60
CA PRO A 1178 -33.66 -12.24 68.17
C PRO A 1178 -35.10 -11.79 67.88
N VAL A 1179 -35.76 -12.45 66.92
CA VAL A 1179 -37.22 -12.49 66.91
C VAL A 1179 -37.59 -12.98 68.30
N GLY A 1180 -38.19 -12.09 69.09
CA GLY A 1180 -38.53 -12.34 70.48
C GLY A 1180 -39.43 -13.57 70.59
N GLY A 1181 -38.81 -14.73 70.72
CA GLY A 1181 -39.41 -15.97 71.15
C GLY A 1181 -38.79 -16.30 72.49
N LYS A 1182 -39.34 -15.75 73.57
CA LYS A 1182 -39.49 -16.60 74.75
C LYS A 1182 -40.42 -17.73 74.33
N GLU A 1183 -40.01 -18.95 74.59
CA GLU A 1183 -40.86 -20.12 74.40
C GLU A 1183 -42.20 -19.90 75.10
N GLY A 1184 -43.27 -19.87 74.31
CA GLY A 1184 -44.65 -19.80 74.80
C GLY A 1184 -45.24 -18.40 74.87
N GLU A 1185 -45.61 -17.82 73.73
CA GLU A 1185 -46.71 -16.83 73.66
C GLU A 1185 -47.28 -16.78 72.23
N GLU A 1186 -48.61 -16.73 72.16
CA GLU A 1186 -49.42 -16.97 70.96
C GLU A 1186 -49.25 -15.90 69.89
N LYS A 1187 -49.48 -16.33 68.63
CA LYS A 1187 -49.52 -15.53 67.41
C LYS A 1187 -50.35 -14.25 67.59
N GLY A 1188 -49.67 -13.13 67.79
CA GLY A 1188 -50.21 -11.79 67.55
C GLY A 1188 -49.93 -11.38 66.12
N GLU A 1189 -50.99 -11.22 65.34
CA GLU A 1189 -50.98 -10.58 64.02
C GLU A 1189 -50.49 -9.12 64.18
N GLY A 1190 -49.29 -8.81 63.67
CA GLY A 1190 -48.75 -7.44 63.69
C GLY A 1190 -47.29 -7.27 64.15
N GLY A 1191 -46.45 -8.30 64.14
CA GLY A 1191 -44.99 -8.13 64.26
C GLY A 1191 -44.39 -7.50 62.99
N PRO A 1192 -43.32 -6.69 63.06
CA PRO A 1192 -42.80 -5.98 61.90
C PRO A 1192 -42.36 -6.98 60.82
N GLU A 1193 -43.08 -6.95 59.69
CA GLU A 1193 -42.91 -7.75 58.47
C GLU A 1193 -41.64 -7.32 57.69
N ALA A 1194 -40.50 -7.20 58.37
CA ALA A 1194 -39.26 -6.72 57.77
C ALA A 1194 -38.11 -7.73 57.89
N VAL A 1195 -38.41 -9.01 57.64
CA VAL A 1195 -37.33 -9.99 57.39
C VAL A 1195 -36.92 -9.84 55.94
N PHE A 1196 -35.73 -9.32 55.68
CA PHE A 1196 -35.18 -9.26 54.32
C PHE A 1196 -35.05 -10.69 53.76
N PRO A 1197 -35.80 -11.05 52.69
CA PRO A 1197 -35.89 -12.43 52.23
C PRO A 1197 -34.62 -12.83 51.46
N MET A 1198 -33.61 -13.33 52.19
CA MET A 1198 -32.29 -13.68 51.64
C MET A 1198 -32.34 -14.67 50.45
N ASP A 1199 -33.29 -15.60 50.44
CA ASP A 1199 -33.43 -16.55 49.32
C ASP A 1199 -33.98 -15.92 48.05
N GLN A 1200 -34.87 -14.92 48.19
CA GLN A 1200 -35.36 -14.15 47.05
C GLN A 1200 -34.25 -13.23 46.52
N ALA A 1201 -33.53 -12.56 47.43
CA ALA A 1201 -32.38 -11.74 47.09
C ALA A 1201 -31.31 -12.53 46.32
N ARG A 1202 -31.02 -13.78 46.71
CA ARG A 1202 -30.06 -14.66 46.00
C ARG A 1202 -30.49 -14.98 44.57
N LYS A 1203 -31.79 -15.17 44.31
CA LYS A 1203 -32.32 -15.40 42.95
C LYS A 1203 -32.21 -14.16 42.08
N GLU A 1204 -32.51 -13.00 42.65
CA GLU A 1204 -32.39 -11.73 41.94
C GLU A 1204 -30.92 -11.43 41.61
N LEU A 1205 -29.99 -11.64 42.56
CA LEU A 1205 -28.55 -11.53 42.30
C LEU A 1205 -28.07 -12.46 41.18
N TYR A 1206 -28.63 -13.66 41.09
CA TYR A 1206 -28.33 -14.60 40.02
C TYR A 1206 -28.82 -14.09 38.67
N GLU A 1207 -30.05 -13.61 38.57
CA GLU A 1207 -30.59 -13.09 37.31
C GLU A 1207 -29.86 -11.83 36.82
N ILE A 1208 -29.48 -10.93 37.74
CA ILE A 1208 -28.67 -9.76 37.39
C ILE A 1208 -27.29 -10.22 36.91
N SER A 1209 -26.65 -11.15 37.62
CA SER A 1209 -25.35 -11.71 37.24
C SER A 1209 -25.39 -12.45 35.88
N ARG A 1210 -26.47 -13.18 35.60
CA ARG A 1210 -26.68 -13.90 34.34
C ARG A 1210 -26.81 -12.94 33.16
N ARG A 1211 -27.60 -11.88 33.31
CA ARG A 1211 -27.75 -10.84 32.28
C ARG A 1211 -26.47 -10.02 32.10
N LEU A 1212 -25.74 -9.74 33.17
CA LEU A 1212 -24.43 -9.09 33.11
C LEU A 1212 -23.43 -9.97 32.34
N PHE A 1213 -23.38 -11.27 32.62
CA PHE A 1213 -22.54 -12.21 31.89
C PHE A 1213 -22.91 -12.29 30.40
N LEU A 1214 -24.21 -12.27 30.07
CA LEU A 1214 -24.68 -12.18 28.68
C LEU A 1214 -24.23 -10.88 28.01
N GLY A 1215 -24.39 -9.74 28.69
CA GLY A 1215 -23.94 -8.45 28.17
C GLY A 1215 -22.44 -8.42 27.88
N LEU A 1216 -21.63 -9.07 28.73
CA LEU A 1216 -20.18 -9.12 28.60
C LEU A 1216 -19.67 -10.09 27.53
N ASN A 1217 -20.35 -11.21 27.25
CA ASN A 1217 -19.81 -12.27 26.37
C ASN A 1217 -20.72 -12.69 25.21
N GLY A 1218 -21.95 -12.18 25.12
CA GLY A 1218 -22.92 -12.60 24.10
C GLY A 1218 -23.45 -14.04 24.25
N MET A 1219 -23.21 -14.70 25.40
CA MET A 1219 -23.67 -16.06 25.69
C MET A 1219 -24.30 -16.16 27.09
N PHE A 1220 -25.24 -17.10 27.26
CA PHE A 1220 -25.90 -17.34 28.54
C PHE A 1220 -25.08 -18.25 29.44
N LEU A 1221 -25.05 -17.91 30.73
CA LEU A 1221 -24.54 -18.76 31.79
C LEU A 1221 -25.64 -19.77 32.20
N GLU A 1222 -25.78 -20.86 31.44
CA GLU A 1222 -26.84 -21.86 31.70
C GLU A 1222 -26.60 -22.64 33.01
N GLY A 1223 -27.50 -22.45 33.98
CA GLY A 1223 -27.58 -23.28 35.19
C GLY A 1223 -26.35 -23.24 36.11
N ARG A 1224 -25.46 -22.24 35.98
CA ARG A 1224 -24.21 -22.09 36.74
C ARG A 1224 -24.10 -20.68 37.32
N SER A 1225 -23.59 -20.51 38.54
CA SER A 1225 -23.28 -19.19 39.13
C SER A 1225 -21.77 -19.00 39.28
N LEU A 1226 -21.27 -17.79 39.01
CA LEU A 1226 -19.87 -17.43 39.27
C LEU A 1226 -19.77 -16.77 40.66
N LEU A 1227 -19.04 -17.42 41.56
CA LEU A 1227 -18.83 -16.96 42.93
C LEU A 1227 -17.36 -16.61 43.17
N PHE A 1228 -17.12 -15.44 43.76
CA PHE A 1228 -15.78 -14.91 43.99
C PHE A 1228 -15.55 -14.58 45.47
N SER A 1229 -14.37 -14.90 46.01
CA SER A 1229 -14.03 -14.50 47.39
C SER A 1229 -13.76 -13.00 47.47
N VAL A 1230 -14.12 -12.35 48.58
CA VAL A 1230 -13.84 -10.91 48.76
C VAL A 1230 -12.35 -10.56 48.59
N PRO A 1231 -11.37 -11.37 49.08
CA PRO A 1231 -9.95 -11.12 48.79
C PRO A 1231 -9.60 -11.19 47.29
N HIS A 1232 -10.24 -12.07 46.51
CA HIS A 1232 -10.03 -12.11 45.06
C HIS A 1232 -10.64 -10.89 44.35
N VAL A 1233 -11.79 -10.41 44.83
CA VAL A 1233 -12.43 -9.18 44.32
C VAL A 1233 -11.55 -7.97 44.61
N VAL A 1234 -11.16 -7.76 45.88
CA VAL A 1234 -10.34 -6.62 46.31
C VAL A 1234 -8.96 -6.63 45.65
N SER A 1235 -8.34 -7.80 45.47
CA SER A 1235 -7.04 -7.91 44.79
C SER A 1235 -7.11 -7.81 43.26
N GLY A 1236 -8.30 -7.80 42.66
CA GLY A 1236 -8.53 -7.85 41.21
C GLY A 1236 -8.33 -9.23 40.57
N ARG A 1237 -7.95 -10.25 41.36
CA ARG A 1237 -7.74 -11.62 40.89
C ARG A 1237 -9.00 -12.26 40.29
N PHE A 1238 -10.18 -11.85 40.76
CA PHE A 1238 -11.46 -12.38 40.26
C PHE A 1238 -11.63 -12.22 38.74
N ILE A 1239 -10.97 -11.23 38.11
CA ILE A 1239 -10.95 -11.05 36.65
C ILE A 1239 -10.21 -12.21 35.96
N GLN A 1240 -9.05 -12.60 36.49
CA GLN A 1240 -8.31 -13.75 35.99
C GLN A 1240 -9.13 -15.04 36.15
N ASP A 1241 -9.77 -15.17 37.31
CA ASP A 1241 -10.62 -16.32 37.62
C ASP A 1241 -11.81 -16.39 36.63
N TYR A 1242 -12.43 -15.24 36.32
CA TYR A 1242 -13.50 -15.10 35.32
C TYR A 1242 -13.07 -15.55 33.90
N PHE A 1243 -11.93 -15.08 33.39
CA PHE A 1243 -11.45 -15.48 32.07
C PHE A 1243 -11.00 -16.94 32.00
N THR A 1244 -10.53 -17.49 33.11
CA THR A 1244 -10.18 -18.92 33.20
C THR A 1244 -11.41 -19.79 32.98
N VAL A 1245 -12.55 -19.40 33.56
CA VAL A 1245 -13.83 -20.08 33.32
C VAL A 1245 -14.29 -19.94 31.87
N LEU A 1246 -14.19 -18.73 31.30
CA LEU A 1246 -14.58 -18.46 29.90
C LEU A 1246 -13.78 -19.33 28.91
N ALA A 1247 -12.46 -19.44 29.11
CA ALA A 1247 -11.58 -20.26 28.27
C ALA A 1247 -11.90 -21.76 28.36
N GLY A 1248 -12.35 -22.22 29.53
CA GLY A 1248 -12.84 -23.60 29.71
C GLY A 1248 -14.11 -23.89 28.91
N MET A 1249 -15.06 -22.95 28.90
CA MET A 1249 -16.34 -23.10 28.19
C MET A 1249 -16.18 -23.17 26.65
N GLY A 1250 -15.21 -22.45 26.07
CA GLY A 1250 -14.93 -22.49 24.64
C GLY A 1250 -14.37 -23.83 24.11
N ARG A 1251 -13.80 -24.67 24.98
CA ARG A 1251 -13.31 -26.02 24.64
C ARG A 1251 -14.39 -27.10 24.71
N GLU A 1252 -15.51 -26.84 25.38
CA GLU A 1252 -16.64 -27.77 25.45
C GLU A 1252 -17.62 -27.60 24.26
N GLN A 1253 -17.51 -26.49 23.51
CA GLN A 1253 -18.34 -26.18 22.32
C GLN A 1253 -17.65 -26.44 20.97
N ALA A 1254 -16.34 -26.69 20.96
CA ALA A 1254 -15.55 -27.08 19.79
C ALA A 1254 -15.23 -28.58 19.86
#